data_AF-A0A3D1R309-F1
#
_entry.id   AF-A0A3D1R309-F1
#
_cell.length_a   1.000
_cell.length_b   1.000
_cell.length_c   1.000
_cell.angle_alpha   90.00
_cell.angle_beta   90.00
_cell.angle_gamma   90.00
#
_symmetry.space_group_name_H-M   'P 1'
#
loop_
_entity.id
_entity.type
_entity.pdbx_description
1 polymer ?
#
loop_
_entity_poly.entity_id
_entity_poly.type
_entity_poly.pdbx_seq_one_letter_code
_entity_poly.pdbx_strand_id
1 'polypeptide(L)'
;AGPCRYKDCAEIACKGHQVCIAATTTAPARCEASCVEGWVWDAAALTCVAPGCELLGCASQHRECLGDEGARSCGGCVDGHAEDASGACVPWATCDATPAQASIGAACAAQFRQCLENFPGQAACVDCVDGYVEVDGTCEEKKTCAEIGCAASDRLCEELPNAHCTGCVAGYIEDPTSKECRAPLKCRDRPPCPTGQICFEATASTDALCLAASDCGTDAAPTVGGACAPCPRDCAQREGGIGPYLTAATLYDTCVCETEPGYFVDPGSYGGIRACDADGDGWVKVQAWAVLVGDDPVLKANARCDVRTIDRIVLHNTKDQQRTVSLNPALWLYESQRNDEQGLLDDAYHATPPLLPAYPGRRLKAEELNSLTKVCVSPSENGQVVDFNDNGKDDVDEWQKDPSMADPANPIKGLAEWAYFLELYRGWYEPPAEGEAAGRYHIAEKSRLSGAADGMRLELNYGALPPGKDYWRQCDLKADADLSADKNAGMDFEQYAAEPQWAGMNIASQFKCLKLIATSAQKMLPNQVTKAQAESGTYKINVCSASGASYGPATLPAGAAAANPSDPALTCTVTTTVVDPQASTTKGSPAYLAAINYLDYLPDNGTSYARGCVNECAEYPDRCPGFNPVKIFNSSQCIGDPTNFGFLHCGCSLSSLGDSCEYGCPSKDLMLAFSEVSPRTGIWLCGRTSLTEAVEQQQPQGSGTSYKLQGGIPALPTTATASCGAAGANVYCVTPQ
;
A
#
# COMPACT_ATOMS: atom_id res chain seq x y z
N ALA A 1 -90.92 -98.52 30.58
CA ALA A 1 -89.84 -98.26 29.61
C ALA A 1 -89.02 -97.09 30.10
N GLY A 2 -87.76 -97.33 30.49
CA GLY A 2 -86.72 -96.31 30.53
C GLY A 2 -85.75 -96.60 29.37
N PRO A 3 -85.20 -95.59 28.68
CA PRO A 3 -84.35 -95.81 27.52
C PRO A 3 -83.05 -96.52 27.93
N CYS A 4 -82.63 -97.53 27.17
CA CYS A 4 -81.32 -98.15 27.34
C CYS A 4 -80.24 -97.10 27.01
N ARG A 5 -79.34 -96.81 27.95
CA ARG A 5 -78.14 -95.98 27.73
C ARG A 5 -76.88 -96.80 27.93
N TYR A 6 -75.80 -96.44 27.24
CA TYR A 6 -74.47 -97.00 27.49
C TYR A 6 -73.93 -96.54 28.84
N LYS A 7 -73.12 -97.40 29.46
CA LYS A 7 -72.38 -97.10 30.70
C LYS A 7 -71.27 -96.09 30.43
N ASP A 8 -71.06 -95.14 31.34
CA ASP A 8 -69.96 -94.18 31.29
C ASP A 8 -68.67 -94.70 31.96
N CYS A 9 -67.61 -93.88 31.95
CA CYS A 9 -66.31 -94.23 32.55
C CYS A 9 -66.35 -94.49 34.06
N ALA A 10 -67.29 -93.88 34.80
CA ALA A 10 -67.45 -94.15 36.21
C ALA A 10 -68.13 -95.51 36.44
N GLU A 11 -68.94 -95.97 35.49
CA GLU A 11 -69.71 -97.21 35.57
C GLU A 11 -68.95 -98.46 35.06
N ILE A 12 -67.90 -98.32 34.23
CA ILE A 12 -67.11 -99.45 33.71
C ILE A 12 -65.81 -99.74 34.50
N ALA A 13 -65.39 -98.82 35.38
CA ALA A 13 -64.27 -98.97 36.32
C ALA A 13 -62.98 -99.56 35.70
N CYS A 14 -62.32 -98.79 34.82
CA CYS A 14 -61.01 -99.15 34.26
C CYS A 14 -59.98 -99.40 35.37
N LYS A 15 -59.07 -100.36 35.15
CA LYS A 15 -58.08 -100.77 36.15
C LYS A 15 -57.09 -99.63 36.41
N GLY A 16 -56.56 -99.58 37.64
CA GLY A 16 -55.76 -98.47 38.19
C GLY A 16 -54.91 -97.71 37.17
N HIS A 17 -55.18 -96.41 37.04
CA HIS A 17 -54.47 -95.45 36.20
C HIS A 17 -54.56 -95.67 34.67
N GLN A 18 -55.39 -96.59 34.19
CA GLN A 18 -55.69 -96.78 32.77
C GLN A 18 -56.61 -95.67 32.23
N VAL A 19 -56.35 -95.18 31.03
CA VAL A 19 -57.17 -94.15 30.38
C VAL A 19 -58.53 -94.73 29.99
N CYS A 20 -59.60 -94.05 30.41
CA CYS A 20 -60.96 -94.38 29.98
C CYS A 20 -61.43 -93.40 28.90
N ILE A 21 -61.93 -93.93 27.78
CA ILE A 21 -62.63 -93.16 26.77
C ILE A 21 -64.12 -93.20 27.07
N ALA A 22 -64.71 -92.01 27.24
CA ALA A 22 -66.13 -91.85 27.55
C ALA A 22 -67.04 -92.38 26.43
N ALA A 23 -68.24 -92.83 26.83
CA ALA A 23 -69.26 -93.29 25.91
C ALA A 23 -69.72 -92.16 24.99
N THR A 24 -70.01 -92.49 23.73
CA THR A 24 -70.65 -91.59 22.77
C THR A 24 -72.07 -92.09 22.45
N THR A 25 -72.81 -91.36 21.61
CA THR A 25 -74.15 -91.78 21.16
C THR A 25 -74.13 -93.09 20.36
N THR A 26 -72.98 -93.50 19.84
CA THR A 26 -72.82 -94.68 18.96
C THR A 26 -71.89 -95.76 19.51
N ALA A 27 -71.17 -95.54 20.62
CA ALA A 27 -70.26 -96.51 21.22
C ALA A 27 -70.23 -96.43 22.76
N PRO A 28 -70.13 -97.57 23.48
CA PRO A 28 -69.97 -97.56 24.93
C PRO A 28 -68.59 -97.05 25.36
N ALA A 29 -68.47 -96.63 26.62
CA ALA A 29 -67.17 -96.30 27.19
C ALA A 29 -66.26 -97.54 27.17
N ARG A 30 -64.94 -97.33 27.00
CA ARG A 30 -63.94 -98.41 26.98
C ARG A 30 -62.63 -97.97 27.62
N CYS A 31 -61.90 -98.94 28.16
CA CYS A 31 -60.54 -98.73 28.69
C CYS A 31 -59.52 -98.96 27.57
N GLU A 32 -58.57 -98.04 27.40
CA GLU A 32 -57.51 -98.19 26.41
C GLU A 32 -56.24 -98.80 27.01
N ALA A 33 -55.43 -99.45 26.19
CA ALA A 33 -54.10 -99.93 26.56
C ALA A 33 -53.08 -98.76 26.67
N SER A 34 -53.44 -97.75 27.45
CA SER A 34 -52.70 -96.52 27.69
C SER A 34 -53.00 -96.02 29.11
N CYS A 35 -52.06 -95.25 29.67
CA CYS A 35 -52.09 -94.83 31.07
C CYS A 35 -52.20 -93.31 31.18
N VAL A 36 -52.79 -92.83 32.27
CA VAL A 36 -52.75 -91.40 32.61
C VAL A 36 -51.31 -90.97 32.88
N GLU A 37 -51.04 -89.67 32.80
CA GLU A 37 -49.71 -89.08 32.96
C GLU A 37 -48.98 -89.59 34.23
N GLY A 38 -47.71 -89.98 34.07
CA GLY A 38 -46.87 -90.55 35.16
C GLY A 38 -46.87 -92.09 35.26
N TRP A 39 -47.64 -92.80 34.43
CA TRP A 39 -47.71 -94.27 34.44
C TRP A 39 -47.42 -94.87 33.06
N VAL A 40 -46.88 -96.08 33.03
CA VAL A 40 -46.51 -96.79 31.79
C VAL A 40 -47.37 -98.04 31.63
N TRP A 41 -47.87 -98.29 30.42
CA TRP A 41 -48.69 -99.48 30.13
C TRP A 41 -47.82 -100.73 30.07
N ASP A 42 -48.04 -101.67 30.99
CA ASP A 42 -47.45 -103.01 30.93
C ASP A 42 -48.36 -103.92 30.10
N ALA A 43 -47.92 -104.22 28.88
CA ALA A 43 -48.66 -105.06 27.95
C ALA A 43 -48.76 -106.54 28.39
N ALA A 44 -47.86 -107.02 29.26
CA ALA A 44 -47.89 -108.39 29.77
C ALA A 44 -48.84 -108.52 30.97
N ALA A 45 -48.85 -107.53 31.86
CA ALA A 45 -49.76 -107.49 33.02
C ALA A 45 -51.15 -106.89 32.70
N LEU A 46 -51.32 -106.31 31.51
CA LEU A 46 -52.52 -105.59 31.07
C LEU A 46 -52.99 -104.54 32.08
N THR A 47 -52.03 -103.81 32.67
CA THR A 47 -52.27 -102.77 33.67
C THR A 47 -51.22 -101.66 33.56
N CYS A 48 -51.55 -100.49 34.09
CA CYS A 48 -50.57 -99.42 34.25
C CYS A 48 -49.67 -99.72 35.45
N VAL A 49 -48.36 -99.60 35.24
CA VAL A 49 -47.33 -99.74 36.28
C VAL A 49 -46.54 -98.44 36.41
N ALA A 50 -46.00 -98.19 37.60
CA ALA A 50 -45.12 -97.05 37.81
C ALA A 50 -43.81 -97.26 37.04
N PRO A 51 -43.25 -96.25 36.34
CA PRO A 51 -42.01 -96.40 35.61
C PRO A 51 -40.82 -96.71 36.54
N GLY A 52 -40.04 -97.73 36.19
CA GLY A 52 -38.74 -98.01 36.81
C GLY A 52 -37.62 -97.14 36.24
N CYS A 53 -36.52 -96.97 36.98
CA CYS A 53 -35.36 -96.15 36.56
C CYS A 53 -34.75 -96.58 35.21
N GLU A 54 -34.83 -97.88 34.88
CA GLU A 54 -34.36 -98.41 33.59
C GLU A 54 -35.22 -97.94 32.40
N LEU A 55 -36.53 -97.82 32.61
CA LEU A 55 -37.46 -97.30 31.60
C LEU A 55 -37.34 -95.77 31.43
N LEU A 56 -36.90 -95.05 32.46
CA LEU A 56 -36.60 -93.62 32.39
C LEU A 56 -35.22 -93.32 31.77
N GLY A 57 -34.35 -94.33 31.62
CA GLY A 57 -33.02 -94.19 31.04
C GLY A 57 -32.08 -93.28 31.85
N CYS A 58 -32.28 -93.12 33.17
CA CYS A 58 -31.46 -92.19 33.97
C CYS A 58 -29.97 -92.58 33.94
N ALA A 59 -29.66 -93.87 34.01
CA ALA A 59 -28.28 -94.37 33.96
C ALA A 59 -27.59 -94.08 32.61
N SER A 60 -28.31 -94.24 31.49
CA SER A 60 -27.80 -93.89 30.15
C SER A 60 -27.66 -92.38 29.92
N GLN A 61 -28.33 -91.57 30.74
CA GLN A 61 -28.19 -90.11 30.76
C GLN A 61 -27.19 -89.64 31.82
N HIS A 62 -26.47 -90.55 32.47
CA HIS A 62 -25.53 -90.25 33.56
C HIS A 62 -26.19 -89.44 34.70
N ARG A 63 -27.44 -89.79 35.06
CA ARG A 63 -28.20 -89.15 36.13
C ARG A 63 -28.56 -90.14 37.24
N GLU A 64 -28.55 -89.64 38.47
CA GLU A 64 -29.02 -90.38 39.64
C GLU A 64 -30.52 -90.69 39.50
N CYS A 65 -30.97 -91.85 39.97
CA CYS A 65 -32.40 -92.13 40.04
C CYS A 65 -32.91 -91.81 41.44
N LEU A 66 -33.88 -90.91 41.55
CA LEU A 66 -34.45 -90.43 42.80
C LEU A 66 -35.89 -90.92 42.96
N GLY A 67 -36.27 -91.31 44.18
CA GLY A 67 -37.65 -91.64 44.59
C GLY A 67 -37.94 -93.13 44.85
N ASP A 68 -39.02 -93.39 45.58
CA ASP A 68 -39.50 -94.73 45.93
C ASP A 68 -40.46 -95.31 44.86
N GLU A 69 -40.82 -96.58 44.99
CA GLU A 69 -41.72 -97.31 44.07
C GLU A 69 -43.04 -96.57 43.85
N GLY A 70 -43.15 -95.86 42.72
CA GLY A 70 -44.34 -95.08 42.36
C GLY A 70 -44.06 -93.66 41.83
N ALA A 71 -42.91 -93.07 42.15
CA ALA A 71 -42.60 -91.66 41.82
C ALA A 71 -41.11 -91.46 41.48
N ARG A 72 -40.53 -92.35 40.67
CA ARG A 72 -39.11 -92.28 40.27
C ARG A 72 -38.88 -91.20 39.21
N SER A 73 -37.79 -90.45 39.35
CA SER A 73 -37.36 -89.42 38.40
C SER A 73 -35.83 -89.41 38.27
N CYS A 74 -35.30 -88.88 37.16
CA CYS A 74 -33.87 -88.66 37.01
C CYS A 74 -33.48 -87.37 37.72
N GLY A 75 -32.55 -87.46 38.66
CA GLY A 75 -32.02 -86.36 39.45
C GLY A 75 -30.79 -85.70 38.80
N GLY A 76 -29.88 -85.24 39.66
CA GLY A 76 -28.61 -84.65 39.24
C GLY A 76 -27.70 -85.63 38.50
N CYS A 77 -26.65 -85.10 37.89
CA CYS A 77 -25.62 -85.92 37.26
C CYS A 77 -24.93 -86.83 38.28
N VAL A 78 -24.65 -88.07 37.88
CA VAL A 78 -23.85 -89.00 38.70
C VAL A 78 -22.41 -88.48 38.82
N ASP A 79 -21.71 -88.96 39.85
CA ASP A 79 -20.31 -88.64 40.10
C ASP A 79 -19.44 -88.83 38.83
N GLY A 80 -18.57 -87.86 38.54
CA GLY A 80 -17.79 -87.80 37.29
C GLY A 80 -18.44 -87.04 36.12
N HIS A 81 -19.68 -86.55 36.26
CA HIS A 81 -20.41 -85.81 35.22
C HIS A 81 -21.00 -84.48 35.75
N ALA A 82 -21.14 -83.48 34.90
CA ALA A 82 -21.77 -82.19 35.22
C ALA A 82 -22.72 -81.77 34.08
N GLU A 83 -23.75 -80.97 34.41
CA GLU A 83 -24.66 -80.43 33.39
C GLU A 83 -23.94 -79.39 32.52
N ASP A 84 -23.97 -79.57 31.21
CA ASP A 84 -23.56 -78.54 30.25
C ASP A 84 -24.66 -77.46 30.09
N ALA A 85 -24.39 -76.44 29.26
CA ALA A 85 -25.34 -75.35 29.01
C ALA A 85 -26.68 -75.80 28.39
N SER A 86 -26.77 -77.04 27.89
CA SER A 86 -27.99 -77.64 27.34
C SER A 86 -28.74 -78.52 28.36
N GLY A 87 -28.20 -78.70 29.56
CA GLY A 87 -28.74 -79.56 30.61
C GLY A 87 -28.40 -81.04 30.42
N ALA A 88 -27.40 -81.39 29.61
CA ALA A 88 -26.92 -82.76 29.45
C ALA A 88 -25.77 -83.06 30.44
N CYS A 89 -25.79 -84.23 31.09
CA CYS A 89 -24.70 -84.65 31.97
C CYS A 89 -23.52 -85.16 31.14
N VAL A 90 -22.48 -84.34 31.01
CA VAL A 90 -21.25 -84.65 30.28
C VAL A 90 -20.11 -84.97 31.26
N PRO A 91 -19.11 -85.79 30.86
CA PRO A 91 -17.95 -86.05 31.69
C PRO A 91 -17.25 -84.74 32.11
N TRP A 92 -16.76 -84.69 33.34
CA TRP A 92 -15.97 -83.58 33.83
C TRP A 92 -14.78 -83.24 32.91
N ALA A 93 -14.57 -81.95 32.65
CA ALA A 93 -13.39 -81.46 31.95
C ALA A 93 -12.22 -81.32 32.93
N THR A 94 -11.07 -81.87 32.57
CA THR A 94 -9.84 -81.84 33.38
C THR A 94 -8.68 -81.22 32.63
N CYS A 95 -7.65 -80.77 33.35
CA CYS A 95 -6.40 -80.31 32.73
C CYS A 95 -5.33 -81.41 32.57
N ASP A 96 -5.47 -82.56 33.24
CA ASP A 96 -4.51 -83.68 33.18
C ASP A 96 -4.77 -84.59 31.96
N ALA A 97 -3.70 -85.04 31.30
CA ALA A 97 -3.73 -85.77 30.03
C ALA A 97 -3.68 -87.31 30.17
N THR A 98 -3.84 -87.88 31.38
CA THR A 98 -3.72 -89.33 31.63
C THR A 98 -4.88 -89.91 32.44
N PRO A 99 -5.28 -91.19 32.25
CA PRO A 99 -5.88 -91.70 31.02
C PRO A 99 -7.31 -92.22 31.29
N ALA A 100 -8.25 -91.35 31.68
CA ALA A 100 -9.67 -91.72 31.77
C ALA A 100 -10.69 -90.56 31.60
N GLN A 101 -10.25 -89.31 31.46
CA GLN A 101 -11.14 -88.14 31.39
C GLN A 101 -10.84 -87.28 30.15
N ALA A 102 -11.86 -86.62 29.62
CA ALA A 102 -11.77 -85.75 28.45
C ALA A 102 -11.01 -84.45 28.79
N SER A 103 -9.67 -84.54 28.77
CA SER A 103 -8.81 -83.39 29.04
C SER A 103 -9.00 -82.29 28.00
N ILE A 104 -9.20 -81.05 28.45
CA ILE A 104 -9.23 -79.88 27.56
C ILE A 104 -7.87 -79.17 27.46
N GLY A 105 -6.85 -79.67 28.16
CA GLY A 105 -5.54 -79.02 28.25
C GLY A 105 -4.89 -78.77 26.88
N ALA A 106 -4.99 -79.73 25.96
CA ALA A 106 -4.47 -79.57 24.60
C ALA A 106 -5.26 -78.53 23.77
N ALA A 107 -6.57 -78.41 24.01
CA ALA A 107 -7.40 -77.41 23.34
C ALA A 107 -7.09 -75.99 23.85
N CYS A 108 -6.86 -75.81 25.16
CA CYS A 108 -6.42 -74.53 25.72
C CYS A 108 -5.02 -74.14 25.21
N ALA A 109 -4.08 -75.08 25.17
CA ALA A 109 -2.74 -74.84 24.64
C ALA A 109 -2.75 -74.44 23.15
N ALA A 110 -3.64 -75.02 22.34
CA ALA A 110 -3.82 -74.64 20.94
C ALA A 110 -4.36 -73.21 20.75
N GLN A 111 -4.98 -72.64 21.79
CA GLN A 111 -5.45 -71.25 21.83
C GLN A 111 -4.48 -70.31 22.56
N PHE A 112 -3.28 -70.78 22.93
CA PHE A 112 -2.32 -70.06 23.77
C PHE A 112 -2.92 -69.60 25.10
N ARG A 113 -3.81 -70.40 25.69
CA ARG A 113 -4.43 -70.14 26.99
C ARG A 113 -4.01 -71.19 28.03
N GLN A 114 -3.92 -70.76 29.28
CA GLN A 114 -3.67 -71.65 30.40
C GLN A 114 -4.92 -72.49 30.66
N CYS A 115 -4.74 -73.80 30.88
CA CYS A 115 -5.80 -74.65 31.41
C CYS A 115 -5.74 -74.56 32.94
N LEU A 116 -6.82 -74.07 33.56
CA LEU A 116 -6.92 -73.95 35.00
C LEU A 116 -8.07 -74.82 35.51
N GLU A 117 -7.79 -75.66 36.50
CA GLU A 117 -8.77 -76.49 37.19
C GLU A 117 -8.89 -76.00 38.64
N ASN A 118 -9.90 -75.17 38.91
CA ASN A 118 -10.10 -74.57 40.24
C ASN A 118 -10.76 -75.56 41.24
N PHE A 119 -11.50 -76.53 40.71
CA PHE A 119 -12.11 -77.62 41.45
C PHE A 119 -12.03 -78.90 40.60
N PRO A 120 -11.96 -80.10 41.20
CA PRO A 120 -11.95 -81.36 40.47
C PRO A 120 -13.11 -81.40 39.47
N GLY A 121 -12.77 -81.49 38.19
CA GLY A 121 -13.72 -81.63 37.09
C GLY A 121 -14.32 -80.34 36.50
N GLN A 122 -13.76 -79.17 36.84
CA GLN A 122 -14.12 -77.87 36.26
C GLN A 122 -12.91 -77.16 35.63
N ALA A 123 -12.26 -77.82 34.66
CA ALA A 123 -11.21 -77.19 33.88
C ALA A 123 -11.78 -76.16 32.88
N ALA A 124 -11.13 -75.01 32.75
CA ALA A 124 -11.42 -74.00 31.73
C ALA A 124 -10.14 -73.41 31.12
N CYS A 125 -10.22 -72.97 29.86
CA CYS A 125 -9.19 -72.15 29.24
C CYS A 125 -9.36 -70.72 29.73
N VAL A 126 -8.39 -70.21 30.47
CA VAL A 126 -8.46 -68.90 31.13
C VAL A 126 -7.54 -67.90 30.45
N ASP A 127 -6.65 -67.26 31.19
CA ASP A 127 -5.72 -66.25 30.72
C ASP A 127 -4.77 -66.79 29.63
N CYS A 128 -4.26 -65.88 28.81
CA CYS A 128 -3.20 -66.19 27.87
C CYS A 128 -1.96 -66.74 28.61
N VAL A 129 -1.26 -67.69 27.97
CA VAL A 129 0.03 -68.18 28.46
C VAL A 129 1.07 -67.05 28.47
N ASP A 130 2.09 -67.19 29.32
CA ASP A 130 3.19 -66.23 29.38
C ASP A 130 3.78 -65.95 27.98
N GLY A 131 3.97 -64.68 27.67
CA GLY A 131 4.40 -64.22 26.34
C GLY A 131 3.25 -63.95 25.36
N TYR A 132 1.99 -64.16 25.76
CA TYR A 132 0.81 -63.82 24.96
C TYR A 132 -0.11 -62.85 25.71
N VAL A 133 -0.85 -62.03 24.98
CA VAL A 133 -1.81 -61.05 25.50
C VAL A 133 -3.13 -61.15 24.75
N GLU A 134 -4.24 -60.91 25.45
CA GLU A 134 -5.58 -61.01 24.87
C GLU A 134 -5.90 -59.76 24.03
N VAL A 135 -6.13 -59.98 22.74
CA VAL A 135 -6.57 -58.99 21.75
C VAL A 135 -7.86 -59.50 21.13
N ASP A 136 -8.97 -58.79 21.34
CA ASP A 136 -10.30 -59.14 20.80
C ASP A 136 -10.71 -60.62 21.00
N GLY A 137 -10.40 -61.18 22.17
CA GLY A 137 -10.75 -62.56 22.54
C GLY A 137 -9.74 -63.63 22.08
N THR A 138 -8.67 -63.24 21.39
CA THR A 138 -7.61 -64.13 20.92
C THR A 138 -6.30 -63.82 21.64
N CYS A 139 -5.55 -64.85 22.04
CA CYS A 139 -4.22 -64.66 22.62
C CYS A 139 -3.19 -64.51 21.51
N GLU A 140 -2.62 -63.31 21.38
CA GLU A 140 -1.56 -62.98 20.43
C GLU A 140 -0.21 -62.89 21.14
N GLU A 141 0.88 -63.19 20.45
CA GLU A 141 2.24 -63.01 20.98
C GLU A 141 2.46 -61.54 21.37
N LYS A 142 2.91 -61.30 22.60
CA LYS A 142 3.16 -59.97 23.13
C LYS A 142 4.33 -59.33 22.40
N LYS A 143 4.09 -58.18 21.78
CA LYS A 143 5.07 -57.37 21.06
C LYS A 143 5.09 -55.95 21.60
N THR A 144 6.21 -55.28 21.43
CA THR A 144 6.42 -53.85 21.72
C THR A 144 6.53 -53.04 20.44
N CYS A 145 6.29 -51.73 20.51
CA CYS A 145 6.43 -50.85 19.35
C CYS A 145 7.86 -50.85 18.77
N ALA A 146 8.86 -51.09 19.60
CA ALA A 146 10.25 -51.22 19.17
C ALA A 146 10.50 -52.48 18.32
N GLU A 147 9.75 -53.55 18.54
CA GLU A 147 9.90 -54.83 17.83
C GLU A 147 9.18 -54.85 16.48
N ILE A 148 8.03 -54.18 16.36
CA ILE A 148 7.25 -54.15 15.11
C ILE A 148 7.64 -53.02 14.15
N GLY A 149 8.41 -52.04 14.62
CA GLY A 149 9.07 -51.06 13.75
C GLY A 149 8.15 -50.13 12.95
N CYS A 150 6.95 -49.79 13.46
CA CYS A 150 5.99 -48.93 12.74
C CYS A 150 6.57 -47.57 12.29
N ALA A 151 7.52 -47.04 13.05
CA ALA A 151 8.23 -45.80 12.71
C ALA A 151 9.03 -45.91 11.40
N ALA A 152 9.51 -47.10 11.02
CA ALA A 152 10.21 -47.31 9.76
C ALA A 152 9.28 -47.23 8.53
N SER A 153 7.97 -47.30 8.76
CA SER A 153 6.92 -47.18 7.73
C SER A 153 6.07 -45.92 7.94
N ASP A 154 6.61 -44.91 8.65
CA ASP A 154 5.96 -43.63 8.94
C ASP A 154 4.55 -43.78 9.58
N ARG A 155 4.37 -44.80 10.43
CA ARG A 155 3.12 -45.07 11.15
C ARG A 155 3.25 -44.83 12.65
N LEU A 156 2.14 -44.39 13.25
CA LEU A 156 1.92 -44.40 14.68
C LEU A 156 1.86 -45.84 15.19
N CYS A 157 2.20 -46.02 16.47
CA CYS A 157 2.19 -47.32 17.11
C CYS A 157 1.44 -47.24 18.44
N GLU A 158 0.55 -48.20 18.67
CA GLU A 158 -0.22 -48.33 19.91
C GLU A 158 0.11 -49.65 20.59
N GLU A 159 0.49 -49.61 21.88
CA GLU A 159 0.97 -50.78 22.65
C GLU A 159 -0.12 -51.52 23.44
N LEU A 160 -1.36 -51.03 23.46
CA LEU A 160 -2.45 -51.61 24.25
C LEU A 160 -3.58 -52.10 23.33
N PRO A 161 -4.11 -53.32 23.49
CA PRO A 161 -3.63 -54.40 24.39
C PRO A 161 -2.34 -55.10 23.91
N ASN A 162 -1.93 -54.90 22.66
CA ASN A 162 -0.67 -55.39 22.08
C ASN A 162 -0.14 -54.38 21.05
N ALA A 163 1.17 -54.38 20.75
CA ALA A 163 1.75 -53.45 19.78
C ALA A 163 1.24 -53.69 18.35
N HIS A 164 0.68 -52.65 17.74
CA HIS A 164 0.26 -52.64 16.32
C HIS A 164 0.45 -51.27 15.67
N CYS A 165 0.66 -51.24 14.35
CA CYS A 165 0.81 -50.00 13.59
C CYS A 165 -0.56 -49.44 13.22
N THR A 166 -0.79 -48.16 13.52
CA THR A 166 -2.04 -47.46 13.24
C THR A 166 -1.87 -46.46 12.09
N GLY A 167 -2.48 -45.27 12.19
CA GLY A 167 -2.45 -44.26 11.14
C GLY A 167 -1.06 -43.71 10.86
N CYS A 168 -0.92 -42.92 9.80
CA CYS A 168 0.34 -42.26 9.48
C CYS A 168 0.73 -41.23 10.54
N VAL A 169 2.04 -41.04 10.75
CA VAL A 169 2.56 -39.97 11.60
C VAL A 169 2.22 -38.60 11.02
N ALA A 170 2.22 -37.56 11.86
CA ALA A 170 1.92 -36.21 11.41
C ALA A 170 2.83 -35.77 10.26
N GLY A 171 2.24 -35.22 9.20
CA GLY A 171 2.93 -34.83 7.97
C GLY A 171 3.02 -35.93 6.91
N TYR A 172 2.46 -37.11 7.17
CA TYR A 172 2.31 -38.20 6.21
C TYR A 172 0.83 -38.54 6.03
N ILE A 173 0.46 -38.95 4.82
CA ILE A 173 -0.88 -39.42 4.48
C ILE A 173 -0.81 -40.83 3.92
N GLU A 174 -1.87 -41.61 4.12
CA GLU A 174 -1.95 -42.96 3.57
C GLU A 174 -2.26 -42.90 2.09
N ASP A 175 -1.37 -43.48 1.26
CA ASP A 175 -1.61 -43.59 -0.16
C ASP A 175 -2.83 -44.50 -0.40
N PRO A 176 -3.83 -44.04 -1.16
CA PRO A 176 -5.08 -44.79 -1.34
C PRO A 176 -4.85 -46.13 -2.05
N THR A 177 -3.78 -46.24 -2.85
CA THR A 177 -3.44 -47.40 -3.67
C THR A 177 -2.48 -48.34 -2.94
N SER A 178 -1.32 -47.86 -2.50
CA SER A 178 -0.31 -48.72 -1.87
C SER A 178 -0.56 -49.00 -0.40
N LYS A 179 -1.42 -48.20 0.27
CA LYS A 179 -1.60 -48.19 1.73
C LYS A 179 -0.32 -47.85 2.50
N GLU A 180 0.69 -47.31 1.84
CA GLU A 180 1.90 -46.82 2.49
C GLU A 180 1.72 -45.37 2.94
N CYS A 181 2.37 -45.00 4.05
CA CYS A 181 2.42 -43.61 4.46
C CYS A 181 3.44 -42.87 3.60
N ARG A 182 3.03 -41.77 2.98
CA ARG A 182 3.91 -40.92 2.17
C ARG A 182 3.69 -39.44 2.48
N ALA A 183 4.67 -38.62 2.13
CA ALA A 183 4.50 -37.17 2.19
C ALA A 183 3.35 -36.73 1.23
N PRO A 184 2.57 -35.70 1.61
CA PRO A 184 1.61 -35.07 0.71
C PRO A 184 2.29 -34.57 -0.58
N LEU A 185 1.70 -34.90 -1.74
CA LEU A 185 2.16 -34.47 -3.05
C LEU A 185 1.89 -32.98 -3.23
N LYS A 186 2.95 -32.20 -3.30
CA LYS A 186 2.88 -30.75 -3.54
C LYS A 186 2.53 -30.45 -4.99
N CYS A 187 2.11 -29.22 -5.27
CA CYS A 187 1.79 -28.78 -6.64
C CYS A 187 2.95 -29.02 -7.63
N ARG A 188 4.20 -28.90 -7.15
CA ARG A 188 5.41 -29.16 -7.95
C ARG A 188 5.70 -30.64 -8.22
N ASP A 189 5.19 -31.54 -7.38
CA ASP A 189 5.50 -32.97 -7.38
C ASP A 189 4.43 -33.79 -8.11
N ARG A 190 3.39 -33.13 -8.64
CA ARG A 190 2.30 -33.72 -9.42
C ARG A 190 2.28 -33.18 -10.85
N PRO A 191 1.58 -33.86 -11.78
CA PRO A 191 1.36 -33.33 -13.13
C PRO A 191 0.70 -31.94 -13.10
N PRO A 192 1.03 -31.02 -14.04
CA PRO A 192 0.40 -29.71 -14.13
C PRO A 192 -1.13 -29.80 -14.20
N CYS A 193 -1.83 -28.83 -13.61
CA CYS A 193 -3.28 -28.80 -13.69
C CYS A 193 -3.77 -28.61 -15.13
N PRO A 194 -4.88 -29.28 -15.52
CA PRO A 194 -5.57 -29.03 -16.77
C PRO A 194 -5.88 -27.54 -17.00
N THR A 195 -5.96 -27.12 -18.25
CA THR A 195 -6.29 -25.74 -18.63
C THR A 195 -7.58 -25.26 -17.94
N GLY A 196 -7.51 -24.12 -17.27
CA GLY A 196 -8.65 -23.54 -16.52
C GLY A 196 -8.77 -24.03 -15.07
N GLN A 197 -7.85 -24.87 -14.60
CA GLN A 197 -7.73 -25.26 -13.19
C GLN A 197 -6.49 -24.64 -12.57
N ILE A 198 -6.60 -24.30 -11.29
CA ILE A 198 -5.49 -23.81 -10.48
C ILE A 198 -5.05 -24.95 -9.55
N CYS A 199 -3.74 -25.09 -9.36
CA CYS A 199 -3.20 -26.04 -8.40
C CYS A 199 -3.19 -25.41 -7.00
N PHE A 200 -3.87 -26.07 -6.08
CA PHE A 200 -3.95 -25.74 -4.66
C PHE A 200 -2.96 -26.61 -3.91
N GLU A 201 -2.14 -25.98 -3.07
CA GLU A 201 -0.99 -26.64 -2.44
C GLU A 201 -1.43 -27.71 -1.43
N ALA A 202 -0.57 -28.71 -1.20
CA ALA A 202 -0.83 -29.76 -0.23
C ALA A 202 -0.91 -29.21 1.20
N THR A 203 -1.75 -29.81 2.05
CA THR A 203 -1.77 -29.54 3.49
C THR A 203 -0.98 -30.62 4.25
N ALA A 204 -0.91 -30.52 5.58
CA ALA A 204 -0.30 -31.56 6.41
C ALA A 204 -1.03 -32.93 6.32
N SER A 205 -2.28 -32.95 5.85
CA SER A 205 -3.12 -34.14 5.80
C SER A 205 -3.80 -34.39 4.46
N THR A 206 -3.50 -33.61 3.42
CA THR A 206 -4.08 -33.78 2.07
C THR A 206 -3.07 -33.45 0.99
N ASP A 207 -3.13 -34.15 -0.14
CA ASP A 207 -2.39 -33.80 -1.35
C ASP A 207 -2.83 -32.46 -1.94
N ALA A 208 -1.98 -31.89 -2.80
CA ALA A 208 -2.32 -30.78 -3.67
C ALA A 208 -3.44 -31.16 -4.65
N LEU A 209 -4.38 -30.25 -4.88
CA LEU A 209 -5.60 -30.48 -5.65
C LEU A 209 -5.68 -29.51 -6.83
N CYS A 210 -6.21 -29.96 -7.98
CA CYS A 210 -6.65 -29.02 -9.01
C CYS A 210 -8.13 -28.72 -8.84
N LEU A 211 -8.49 -27.45 -8.75
CA LEU A 211 -9.90 -27.03 -8.83
C LEU A 211 -10.07 -26.03 -9.97
N ALA A 212 -11.22 -26.14 -10.64
CA ALA A 212 -11.76 -25.10 -11.49
C ALA A 212 -12.70 -24.21 -10.68
N ALA A 213 -12.87 -22.95 -11.10
CA ALA A 213 -13.90 -22.07 -10.56
C ALA A 213 -15.30 -22.72 -10.56
N SER A 214 -15.62 -23.51 -11.59
CA SER A 214 -16.90 -24.23 -11.72
C SER A 214 -17.16 -25.24 -10.60
N ASP A 215 -16.12 -25.74 -9.93
CA ASP A 215 -16.26 -26.73 -8.86
C ASP A 215 -16.84 -26.10 -7.58
N CYS A 216 -16.74 -24.77 -7.44
CA CYS A 216 -17.29 -24.00 -6.33
C CYS A 216 -18.69 -23.41 -6.60
N GLY A 217 -19.27 -23.70 -7.78
CA GLY A 217 -20.58 -23.17 -8.16
C GLY A 217 -20.51 -21.72 -8.65
N THR A 218 -21.61 -20.98 -8.48
CA THR A 218 -21.77 -19.61 -9.03
C THR A 218 -21.59 -18.50 -8.00
N ASP A 219 -21.46 -18.84 -6.72
CA ASP A 219 -21.39 -17.88 -5.61
C ASP A 219 -20.20 -18.13 -4.65
N ALA A 220 -19.23 -18.94 -5.06
CA ALA A 220 -17.99 -19.14 -4.32
C ALA A 220 -16.78 -19.28 -5.26
N ALA A 221 -15.60 -18.91 -4.76
CA ALA A 221 -14.33 -19.02 -5.48
C ALA A 221 -13.38 -19.99 -4.77
N PRO A 222 -12.54 -20.73 -5.51
CA PRO A 222 -11.63 -21.69 -4.90
C PRO A 222 -10.51 -20.99 -4.11
N THR A 223 -10.23 -21.49 -2.89
CA THR A 223 -9.25 -20.94 -1.93
C THR A 223 -7.90 -21.62 -2.03
N VAL A 224 -6.81 -20.99 -1.55
CA VAL A 224 -5.44 -21.55 -1.62
C VAL A 224 -5.36 -22.95 -0.98
N GLY A 225 -6.15 -23.20 0.06
CA GLY A 225 -6.27 -24.50 0.73
C GLY A 225 -7.18 -25.54 0.03
N GLY A 226 -7.70 -25.24 -1.16
CA GLY A 226 -8.58 -26.15 -1.91
C GLY A 226 -10.02 -26.22 -1.39
N ALA A 227 -10.48 -25.20 -0.65
CA ALA A 227 -11.87 -25.05 -0.26
C ALA A 227 -12.60 -24.06 -1.19
N CYS A 228 -13.89 -23.80 -0.95
CA CYS A 228 -14.66 -22.78 -1.66
C CYS A 228 -15.03 -21.64 -0.71
N ALA A 229 -14.50 -20.44 -0.95
CA ALA A 229 -14.84 -19.24 -0.19
C ALA A 229 -16.10 -18.59 -0.76
N PRO A 230 -17.14 -18.34 0.06
CA PRO A 230 -18.34 -17.66 -0.41
C PRO A 230 -18.02 -16.22 -0.83
N CYS A 231 -18.60 -15.79 -1.95
CA CYS A 231 -18.39 -14.46 -2.50
C CYS A 231 -19.46 -13.47 -2.01
N PRO A 232 -19.13 -12.15 -1.92
CA PRO A 232 -20.14 -11.13 -1.63
C PRO A 232 -21.24 -11.13 -2.69
N ARG A 233 -22.50 -11.03 -2.25
CA ARG A 233 -23.68 -11.10 -3.15
C ARG A 233 -24.09 -9.74 -3.71
N ASP A 234 -23.62 -8.67 -3.09
CA ASP A 234 -23.93 -7.29 -3.41
C ASP A 234 -22.92 -6.65 -4.36
N CYS A 235 -21.99 -7.43 -4.95
CA CYS A 235 -20.93 -6.90 -5.82
C CYS A 235 -21.44 -5.99 -6.94
N ALA A 236 -22.49 -6.41 -7.66
CA ALA A 236 -23.07 -5.62 -8.75
C ALA A 236 -23.88 -4.38 -8.28
N GLN A 237 -24.11 -4.25 -6.97
CA GLN A 237 -24.79 -3.09 -6.37
C GLN A 237 -23.78 -2.05 -5.87
N ARG A 238 -22.49 -2.42 -5.80
CA ARG A 238 -21.40 -1.52 -5.40
C ARG A 238 -20.89 -0.79 -6.63
N GLU A 239 -20.57 0.48 -6.45
CA GLU A 239 -19.93 1.28 -7.49
C GLU A 239 -18.60 0.64 -7.92
N GLY A 240 -18.40 0.51 -9.23
CA GLY A 240 -17.24 -0.16 -9.83
C GLY A 240 -17.26 -1.68 -9.74
N GLY A 241 -18.37 -2.30 -9.32
CA GLY A 241 -18.49 -3.76 -9.21
C GLY A 241 -19.35 -4.39 -10.32
N ILE A 242 -18.86 -5.50 -10.89
CA ILE A 242 -19.58 -6.26 -11.93
C ILE A 242 -20.31 -7.47 -11.33
N GLY A 243 -19.67 -8.17 -10.39
CA GLY A 243 -20.14 -9.45 -9.87
C GLY A 243 -19.10 -10.08 -8.94
N PRO A 244 -19.29 -11.32 -8.47
CA PRO A 244 -18.25 -12.02 -7.72
C PRO A 244 -17.07 -12.40 -8.62
N TYR A 245 -15.84 -12.26 -8.12
CA TYR A 245 -14.64 -12.72 -8.82
C TYR A 245 -14.46 -14.23 -8.58
N LEU A 246 -14.97 -15.05 -9.51
CA LEU A 246 -15.07 -16.51 -9.31
C LEU A 246 -13.81 -17.30 -9.67
N THR A 247 -12.83 -16.67 -10.34
CA THR A 247 -11.63 -17.37 -10.84
C THR A 247 -10.80 -17.99 -9.71
N ALA A 248 -10.61 -17.25 -8.62
CA ALA A 248 -9.91 -17.70 -7.41
C ALA A 248 -10.18 -16.73 -6.26
N ALA A 249 -10.06 -17.20 -5.01
CA ALA A 249 -10.00 -16.35 -3.84
C ALA A 249 -8.60 -15.72 -3.69
N THR A 250 -8.50 -14.66 -2.89
CA THR A 250 -7.23 -14.01 -2.52
C THR A 250 -6.30 -14.98 -1.79
N LEU A 251 -5.04 -14.61 -1.59
CA LEU A 251 -4.06 -15.36 -0.79
C LEU A 251 -4.49 -15.54 0.67
N TYR A 252 -5.47 -14.76 1.13
CA TYR A 252 -6.10 -14.86 2.45
C TYR A 252 -7.43 -15.61 2.41
N ASP A 253 -7.63 -16.46 1.39
CA ASP A 253 -8.82 -17.30 1.21
C ASP A 253 -10.14 -16.52 1.21
N THR A 254 -10.11 -15.28 0.74
CA THR A 254 -11.29 -14.40 0.66
C THR A 254 -11.74 -14.24 -0.78
N CYS A 255 -13.01 -14.55 -1.10
CA CYS A 255 -13.56 -14.19 -2.39
C CYS A 255 -13.92 -12.69 -2.41
N VAL A 256 -13.57 -12.00 -3.51
CA VAL A 256 -13.79 -10.56 -3.70
C VAL A 256 -14.75 -10.29 -4.85
N CYS A 257 -15.16 -9.04 -5.01
CA CYS A 257 -15.94 -8.61 -6.17
C CYS A 257 -15.03 -8.36 -7.37
N GLU A 258 -15.46 -8.81 -8.55
CA GLU A 258 -14.88 -8.40 -9.83
C GLU A 258 -15.16 -6.92 -10.09
N THR A 259 -14.13 -6.19 -10.50
CA THR A 259 -14.16 -4.73 -10.68
C THR A 259 -14.38 -4.33 -12.14
N GLU A 260 -14.95 -3.14 -12.34
CA GLU A 260 -14.99 -2.43 -13.62
C GLU A 260 -13.62 -1.80 -13.94
N PRO A 261 -13.32 -1.49 -15.22
CA PRO A 261 -12.17 -0.66 -15.57
C PRO A 261 -12.15 0.65 -14.78
N GLY A 262 -10.98 1.04 -14.28
CA GLY A 262 -10.81 2.20 -13.39
C GLY A 262 -11.05 1.91 -11.91
N TYR A 263 -11.28 0.64 -11.51
CA TYR A 263 -11.53 0.27 -10.12
C TYR A 263 -10.60 -0.86 -9.63
N PHE A 264 -10.43 -0.92 -8.31
CA PHE A 264 -9.70 -1.98 -7.61
C PHE A 264 -10.41 -2.39 -6.31
N VAL A 265 -10.00 -3.54 -5.76
CA VAL A 265 -10.45 -3.99 -4.44
C VAL A 265 -9.43 -3.56 -3.40
N ASP A 266 -9.87 -2.73 -2.44
CA ASP A 266 -9.06 -2.27 -1.32
C ASP A 266 -9.07 -3.30 -0.18
N PRO A 267 -7.94 -4.00 0.09
CA PRO A 267 -7.87 -5.01 1.15
C PRO A 267 -8.00 -4.39 2.55
N GLY A 268 -7.69 -3.10 2.73
CA GLY A 268 -7.77 -2.41 4.02
C GLY A 268 -9.19 -2.04 4.44
N SER A 269 -10.14 -2.06 3.52
CA SER A 269 -11.52 -1.61 3.74
C SER A 269 -12.54 -2.74 3.60
N TYR A 270 -12.35 -3.85 4.32
CA TYR A 270 -13.21 -5.05 4.24
C TYR A 270 -13.44 -5.53 2.79
N GLY A 271 -12.44 -5.39 1.91
CA GLY A 271 -12.57 -5.74 0.50
C GLY A 271 -13.54 -4.84 -0.29
N GLY A 272 -13.65 -3.56 0.09
CA GLY A 272 -14.44 -2.56 -0.62
C GLY A 272 -13.87 -2.26 -2.00
N ILE A 273 -14.75 -2.03 -2.97
CA ILE A 273 -14.36 -1.58 -4.32
C ILE A 273 -14.15 -0.08 -4.27
N ARG A 274 -13.06 0.41 -4.87
CA ARG A 274 -12.73 1.85 -4.94
C ARG A 274 -12.26 2.22 -6.34
N ALA A 275 -12.58 3.45 -6.75
CA ALA A 275 -11.99 4.04 -7.95
C ALA A 275 -10.47 4.15 -7.77
N CYS A 276 -9.72 3.89 -8.84
CA CYS A 276 -8.27 4.00 -8.88
C CYS A 276 -7.81 5.45 -8.85
N ASP A 277 -8.61 6.36 -9.42
CA ASP A 277 -8.41 7.80 -9.55
C ASP A 277 -9.81 8.42 -9.38
N ALA A 278 -10.10 9.00 -8.21
CA ALA A 278 -11.45 9.42 -7.84
C ALA A 278 -11.75 10.88 -8.20
N ASP A 279 -10.74 11.73 -8.36
CA ASP A 279 -10.92 13.11 -8.83
C ASP A 279 -10.70 13.27 -10.34
N GLY A 280 -10.17 12.25 -11.02
CA GLY A 280 -10.02 12.18 -12.46
C GLY A 280 -8.84 12.98 -13.00
N ASP A 281 -7.86 13.31 -12.16
CA ASP A 281 -6.69 14.10 -12.54
C ASP A 281 -5.59 13.23 -13.20
N GLY A 282 -5.75 11.90 -13.17
CA GLY A 282 -4.88 10.92 -13.79
C GLY A 282 -3.73 10.43 -12.89
N TRP A 283 -3.68 10.83 -11.63
CA TRP A 283 -2.89 10.19 -10.59
C TRP A 283 -3.73 9.08 -9.95
N VAL A 284 -3.10 7.95 -9.63
CA VAL A 284 -3.82 6.85 -8.98
C VAL A 284 -3.61 6.86 -7.47
N LYS A 285 -4.60 6.44 -6.71
CA LYS A 285 -4.46 6.23 -5.26
C LYS A 285 -3.31 5.30 -4.90
N VAL A 286 -2.62 5.61 -3.80
CA VAL A 286 -1.53 4.82 -3.25
C VAL A 286 -1.97 3.40 -2.87
N GLN A 287 -3.23 3.20 -2.46
CA GLN A 287 -3.77 1.86 -2.21
C GLN A 287 -3.90 1.03 -3.49
N ALA A 288 -4.30 1.67 -4.61
CA ALA A 288 -4.38 1.01 -5.90
C ALA A 288 -2.97 0.60 -6.37
N TRP A 289 -2.00 1.52 -6.25
CA TRP A 289 -0.59 1.23 -6.47
C TRP A 289 -0.10 0.04 -5.61
N ALA A 290 -0.39 0.05 -4.32
CA ALA A 290 0.02 -1.00 -3.38
C ALA A 290 -0.54 -2.38 -3.77
N VAL A 291 -1.77 -2.44 -4.28
CA VAL A 291 -2.36 -3.68 -4.82
C VAL A 291 -1.60 -4.16 -6.06
N LEU A 292 -1.32 -3.27 -7.00
CA LEU A 292 -0.64 -3.60 -8.26
C LEU A 292 0.79 -4.10 -8.05
N VAL A 293 1.51 -3.54 -7.07
CA VAL A 293 2.88 -3.97 -6.74
C VAL A 293 2.96 -5.07 -5.67
N GLY A 294 1.83 -5.44 -5.03
CA GLY A 294 1.76 -6.42 -3.93
C GLY A 294 2.11 -7.87 -4.36
N ASP A 295 1.66 -8.89 -3.65
CA ASP A 295 1.93 -10.29 -4.04
C ASP A 295 0.67 -11.10 -4.39
N ASP A 296 -0.51 -10.56 -4.11
CA ASP A 296 -1.77 -11.26 -4.33
C ASP A 296 -2.17 -11.25 -5.82
N PRO A 297 -2.16 -12.41 -6.51
CA PRO A 297 -2.41 -12.47 -7.95
C PRO A 297 -3.87 -12.15 -8.28
N VAL A 298 -4.82 -12.42 -7.38
CA VAL A 298 -6.24 -12.11 -7.58
C VAL A 298 -6.46 -10.62 -7.46
N LEU A 299 -5.94 -9.98 -6.41
CA LEU A 299 -6.09 -8.54 -6.25
C LEU A 299 -5.40 -7.77 -7.39
N LYS A 300 -4.22 -8.22 -7.83
CA LYS A 300 -3.53 -7.62 -9.00
C LYS A 300 -4.31 -7.75 -10.29
N ALA A 301 -4.75 -8.96 -10.63
CA ALA A 301 -5.50 -9.21 -11.87
C ALA A 301 -6.86 -8.49 -11.87
N ASN A 302 -7.41 -8.26 -10.69
CA ASN A 302 -8.67 -7.57 -10.48
C ASN A 302 -8.52 -6.07 -10.15
N ALA A 303 -7.30 -5.52 -10.16
CA ALA A 303 -7.07 -4.08 -10.10
C ALA A 303 -6.97 -3.56 -11.53
N ARG A 304 -8.03 -2.92 -12.03
CA ARG A 304 -8.15 -2.49 -13.42
C ARG A 304 -7.80 -1.03 -13.58
N CYS A 305 -6.70 -0.62 -12.96
CA CYS A 305 -6.24 0.77 -12.96
C CYS A 305 -5.32 1.07 -14.15
N ASP A 306 -5.52 2.21 -14.80
CA ASP A 306 -4.61 2.72 -15.82
C ASP A 306 -3.52 3.57 -15.17
N VAL A 307 -2.46 2.93 -14.68
CA VAL A 307 -1.38 3.66 -14.00
C VAL A 307 -0.41 4.26 -15.01
N ARG A 308 -0.18 5.57 -14.88
CA ARG A 308 0.82 6.29 -15.67
C ARG A 308 2.22 6.02 -15.12
N THR A 309 3.14 5.81 -16.03
CA THR A 309 4.56 5.67 -15.72
C THR A 309 5.36 6.75 -16.43
N ILE A 310 6.40 7.25 -15.76
CA ILE A 310 7.30 8.27 -16.27
C ILE A 310 8.75 7.80 -16.15
N ASP A 311 9.54 7.99 -17.19
CA ASP A 311 10.97 7.68 -17.18
C ASP A 311 11.85 8.93 -17.27
N ARG A 312 11.23 10.12 -17.24
CA ARG A 312 11.93 11.41 -17.20
C ARG A 312 11.06 12.54 -16.66
N ILE A 313 11.73 13.51 -16.05
CA ILE A 313 11.18 14.82 -15.69
C ILE A 313 11.68 15.86 -16.69
N VAL A 314 10.80 16.74 -17.16
CA VAL A 314 11.15 17.88 -18.02
C VAL A 314 10.97 19.17 -17.22
N LEU A 315 12.07 19.82 -16.87
CA LEU A 315 12.09 21.10 -16.18
C LEU A 315 12.00 22.24 -17.21
N HIS A 316 11.13 23.23 -16.97
CA HIS A 316 10.99 24.42 -17.83
C HIS A 316 11.29 25.67 -17.01
N ASN A 317 12.25 26.46 -17.45
CA ASN A 317 12.58 27.71 -16.76
C ASN A 317 11.88 28.92 -17.41
N THR A 318 11.97 30.06 -16.73
CA THR A 318 11.42 31.35 -17.21
C THR A 318 12.08 31.92 -18.48
N LYS A 319 13.08 31.24 -19.07
CA LYS A 319 13.72 31.61 -20.34
C LYS A 319 13.27 30.70 -21.50
N ASP A 320 12.17 29.97 -21.33
CA ASP A 320 11.64 28.98 -22.27
C ASP A 320 12.64 27.87 -22.63
N GLN A 321 13.62 27.62 -21.76
CA GLN A 321 14.53 26.49 -21.91
C GLN A 321 13.91 25.25 -21.28
N GLN A 322 14.34 24.07 -21.75
CA GLN A 322 13.95 22.79 -21.17
C GLN A 322 15.19 21.99 -20.74
N ARG A 323 15.07 21.30 -19.61
CA ARG A 323 16.04 20.30 -19.16
C ARG A 323 15.35 18.99 -18.87
N THR A 324 15.76 17.94 -19.56
CA THR A 324 15.27 16.58 -19.29
C THR A 324 16.19 15.88 -18.31
N VAL A 325 15.61 15.34 -17.24
CA VAL A 325 16.29 14.48 -16.28
C VAL A 325 15.70 13.08 -16.38
N SER A 326 16.52 12.10 -16.74
CA SER A 326 16.10 10.70 -16.82
C SER A 326 15.91 10.09 -15.44
N LEU A 327 14.88 9.25 -15.30
CA LEU A 327 14.54 8.49 -14.11
C LEU A 327 14.87 7.01 -14.35
N ASN A 328 15.65 6.42 -13.45
CA ASN A 328 15.94 4.99 -13.48
C ASN A 328 15.93 4.42 -12.05
N PRO A 329 14.94 3.57 -11.70
CA PRO A 329 13.84 3.07 -12.55
C PRO A 329 12.81 4.16 -12.91
N ALA A 330 11.93 3.85 -13.87
CA ALA A 330 10.76 4.67 -14.14
C ALA A 330 9.85 4.75 -12.89
N LEU A 331 9.23 5.90 -12.68
CA LEU A 331 8.33 6.16 -11.55
C LEU A 331 6.87 5.99 -11.98
N TRP A 332 6.02 5.59 -11.04
CA TRP A 332 4.58 5.52 -11.23
C TRP A 332 3.97 6.80 -10.68
N LEU A 333 2.97 7.36 -11.36
CA LEU A 333 2.24 8.52 -10.87
C LEU A 333 1.10 8.06 -9.98
N TYR A 334 1.30 8.16 -8.68
CA TYR A 334 0.29 7.84 -7.67
C TYR A 334 0.33 8.86 -6.54
N GLU A 335 -0.75 8.95 -5.77
CA GLU A 335 -0.93 9.92 -4.70
C GLU A 335 -1.68 9.37 -3.49
N SER A 336 -1.72 10.14 -2.40
CA SER A 336 -2.40 9.69 -1.19
C SER A 336 -3.91 9.69 -1.35
N GLN A 337 -4.58 8.83 -0.57
CA GLN A 337 -6.04 8.77 -0.59
C GLN A 337 -6.70 10.12 -0.24
N ARG A 338 -6.06 10.90 0.62
CA ARG A 338 -6.54 12.22 1.02
C ARG A 338 -6.51 13.20 -0.15
N ASN A 339 -5.47 13.14 -0.99
CA ASN A 339 -5.33 14.06 -2.11
C ASN A 339 -6.16 13.64 -3.32
N ASP A 340 -6.52 12.36 -3.44
CA ASP A 340 -7.36 11.86 -4.54
C ASP A 340 -8.88 11.95 -4.22
N GLU A 341 -9.27 11.90 -2.93
CA GLU A 341 -10.68 12.00 -2.50
C GLU A 341 -11.02 13.34 -1.84
N GLN A 342 -11.82 14.16 -2.53
CA GLN A 342 -12.28 15.47 -2.02
C GLN A 342 -12.91 15.40 -0.62
N GLY A 343 -13.67 14.35 -0.31
CA GLY A 343 -14.29 14.17 1.01
C GLY A 343 -13.26 13.99 2.13
N LEU A 344 -12.20 13.21 1.91
CA LEU A 344 -11.13 13.01 2.88
C LEU A 344 -10.27 14.25 3.06
N LEU A 345 -10.03 14.99 1.96
CA LEU A 345 -9.37 16.28 2.02
C LEU A 345 -10.19 17.28 2.87
N ASP A 346 -11.50 17.36 2.66
CA ASP A 346 -12.39 18.20 3.44
C ASP A 346 -12.43 17.79 4.92
N ASP A 347 -12.42 16.49 5.22
CA ASP A 347 -12.30 15.99 6.59
C ASP A 347 -10.98 16.43 7.25
N ALA A 348 -9.85 16.38 6.52
CA ALA A 348 -8.55 16.87 7.02
C ALA A 348 -8.58 18.38 7.34
N TYR A 349 -9.26 19.18 6.51
CA TYR A 349 -9.51 20.60 6.80
C TYR A 349 -10.45 20.81 8.00
N HIS A 350 -11.42 19.92 8.21
CA HIS A 350 -12.39 20.01 9.29
C HIS A 350 -11.93 19.41 10.62
N ALA A 351 -10.85 18.63 10.61
CA ALA A 351 -10.25 18.03 11.80
C ALA A 351 -10.03 19.06 12.93
N THR A 352 -9.95 18.55 14.16
CA THR A 352 -9.73 19.36 15.36
C THR A 352 -8.56 18.77 16.17
N PRO A 353 -7.37 19.39 16.13
CA PRO A 353 -7.04 20.59 15.35
C PRO A 353 -6.93 20.30 13.83
N PRO A 354 -7.12 21.30 12.94
CA PRO A 354 -7.14 21.09 11.47
C PRO A 354 -5.81 20.59 10.93
N LEU A 355 -5.78 19.50 10.17
CA LEU A 355 -4.54 18.94 9.65
C LEU A 355 -3.96 19.79 8.51
N LEU A 356 -4.83 20.43 7.74
CA LEU A 356 -4.45 21.30 6.63
C LEU A 356 -4.98 22.73 6.81
N PRO A 357 -4.18 23.76 6.48
CA PRO A 357 -4.64 25.14 6.43
C PRO A 357 -5.34 25.44 5.09
N ALA A 358 -6.43 26.20 5.13
CA ALA A 358 -7.06 26.71 3.91
C ALA A 358 -6.38 28.00 3.41
N TYR A 359 -6.28 28.17 2.10
CA TYR A 359 -6.05 29.49 1.53
C TYR A 359 -7.22 30.43 1.87
N PRO A 360 -6.96 31.74 2.06
CA PRO A 360 -8.02 32.73 2.05
C PRO A 360 -8.86 32.58 0.76
N GLY A 361 -10.19 32.64 0.89
CA GLY A 361 -11.14 32.49 -0.23
C GLY A 361 -11.76 31.09 -0.31
N ARG A 362 -10.95 30.05 -0.52
CA ARG A 362 -11.40 28.65 -0.50
C ARG A 362 -10.29 27.68 -0.12
N ARG A 363 -10.69 26.46 0.22
CA ARG A 363 -9.80 25.29 0.31
C ARG A 363 -9.32 24.87 -1.07
N LEU A 364 -8.16 24.21 -1.09
CA LEU A 364 -7.74 23.49 -2.28
C LEU A 364 -8.62 22.26 -2.47
N LYS A 365 -8.70 21.81 -3.70
CA LYS A 365 -9.44 20.61 -4.09
C LYS A 365 -8.49 19.44 -4.29
N ALA A 366 -9.04 18.23 -4.26
CA ALA A 366 -8.32 17.00 -4.60
C ALA A 366 -7.60 17.16 -5.95
N GLU A 367 -8.34 17.55 -6.99
CA GLU A 367 -7.83 17.76 -8.37
C GLU A 367 -6.69 18.78 -8.51
N GLU A 368 -6.32 19.51 -7.46
CA GLU A 368 -5.23 20.51 -7.43
C GLU A 368 -3.99 20.00 -6.69
N LEU A 369 -4.07 18.84 -6.08
CA LEU A 369 -3.06 18.22 -5.25
C LEU A 369 -2.58 16.93 -5.90
N ASN A 370 -1.36 16.54 -5.59
CA ASN A 370 -0.79 15.23 -5.89
C ASN A 370 0.48 15.05 -5.05
N SER A 371 1.17 13.93 -5.22
CA SER A 371 2.43 13.62 -4.52
C SER A 371 3.55 14.63 -4.74
N LEU A 372 3.46 15.51 -5.73
CA LEU A 372 4.47 16.54 -6.00
C LEU A 372 4.04 17.91 -5.46
N THR A 373 2.82 18.05 -4.96
CA THR A 373 2.27 19.36 -4.63
C THR A 373 2.65 19.80 -3.22
N LYS A 374 3.37 20.91 -3.12
CA LYS A 374 3.69 21.59 -1.86
C LYS A 374 3.01 22.94 -1.82
N VAL A 375 2.72 23.41 -0.62
CA VAL A 375 2.07 24.71 -0.40
C VAL A 375 2.85 25.52 0.62
N CYS A 376 2.97 26.83 0.39
CA CYS A 376 3.70 27.69 1.29
C CYS A 376 2.87 28.17 2.50
N VAL A 377 2.55 27.29 3.44
CA VAL A 377 1.84 27.67 4.68
C VAL A 377 2.55 27.14 5.92
N SER A 378 2.63 27.97 6.97
CA SER A 378 3.23 27.61 8.26
C SER A 378 2.16 27.17 9.28
N PRO A 379 2.42 26.12 10.10
CA PRO A 379 1.48 25.65 11.12
C PRO A 379 1.29 26.63 12.27
N SER A 380 0.14 26.48 12.96
CA SER A 380 -0.08 27.07 14.29
C SER A 380 0.74 26.34 15.37
N GLU A 381 0.96 26.96 16.53
CA GLU A 381 1.96 26.62 17.58
C GLU A 381 1.90 25.20 18.20
N ASN A 382 1.01 24.33 17.75
CA ASN A 382 0.68 23.06 18.42
C ASN A 382 1.28 21.80 17.77
N GLY A 383 2.42 21.90 17.08
CA GLY A 383 3.11 20.72 16.52
C GLY A 383 2.35 20.04 15.37
N GLN A 384 1.48 20.78 14.66
CA GLN A 384 0.82 20.29 13.47
C GLN A 384 1.78 20.32 12.28
N VAL A 385 1.73 19.28 11.46
CA VAL A 385 2.52 19.15 10.22
C VAL A 385 1.60 19.60 9.07
N VAL A 386 1.96 20.67 8.36
CA VAL A 386 1.23 21.09 7.14
C VAL A 386 1.84 20.34 5.97
N ASP A 387 1.11 19.36 5.46
CA ASP A 387 1.69 18.35 4.57
C ASP A 387 0.76 18.12 3.38
N PHE A 388 0.88 18.93 2.33
CA PHE A 388 -0.02 18.82 1.17
C PHE A 388 0.35 17.69 0.22
N ASN A 389 1.61 17.26 0.16
CA ASN A 389 1.99 16.06 -0.59
C ASN A 389 1.74 14.75 0.20
N ASP A 390 1.34 14.87 1.48
CA ASP A 390 0.93 13.80 2.39
C ASP A 390 2.05 12.77 2.65
N ASN A 391 3.29 13.26 2.77
CA ASN A 391 4.49 12.44 2.93
C ASN A 391 4.98 12.29 4.39
N GLY A 392 4.26 12.88 5.34
CA GLY A 392 4.54 12.91 6.76
C GLY A 392 5.41 14.10 7.21
N LYS A 393 5.70 15.07 6.33
CA LYS A 393 6.58 16.22 6.62
C LYS A 393 5.95 17.56 6.28
N ASP A 394 6.32 18.58 7.06
CA ASP A 394 5.84 19.94 6.87
C ASP A 394 6.42 20.53 5.59
N ASP A 395 5.56 20.98 4.69
CA ASP A 395 5.92 21.38 3.34
C ASP A 395 7.05 22.40 3.32
N VAL A 396 7.00 23.35 4.24
CA VAL A 396 7.97 24.46 4.33
C VAL A 396 9.33 24.02 4.90
N ASP A 397 9.37 22.88 5.58
CA ASP A 397 10.57 22.28 6.16
C ASP A 397 11.24 21.28 5.21
N GLU A 398 10.66 20.98 4.04
CA GLU A 398 11.25 20.05 3.06
C GLU A 398 12.22 20.75 2.09
N TRP A 399 13.21 19.99 1.59
CA TRP A 399 14.16 20.45 0.57
C TRP A 399 14.61 19.29 -0.34
N GLN A 400 15.13 19.61 -1.53
CA GLN A 400 15.45 18.66 -2.63
C GLN A 400 16.35 17.45 -2.27
N LYS A 401 17.06 17.51 -1.14
CA LYS A 401 18.00 16.47 -0.64
C LYS A 401 17.72 16.07 0.79
N ASP A 402 16.47 16.21 1.21
CA ASP A 402 16.07 15.91 2.56
C ASP A 402 16.14 14.40 2.81
N PRO A 403 16.96 13.93 3.78
CA PRO A 403 17.10 12.50 4.03
C PRO A 403 15.79 11.79 4.38
N SER A 404 14.79 12.51 4.91
CA SER A 404 13.48 11.91 5.19
C SER A 404 12.68 11.59 3.93
N MET A 405 12.99 12.21 2.78
CA MET A 405 12.34 11.86 1.50
C MET A 405 12.73 10.45 1.02
N ALA A 406 13.89 9.94 1.45
CA ALA A 406 14.35 8.59 1.14
C ALA A 406 13.83 7.52 2.13
N ASP A 407 13.13 7.93 3.20
CA ASP A 407 12.60 7.04 4.22
C ASP A 407 11.67 5.99 3.59
N PRO A 408 11.90 4.69 3.80
CA PRO A 408 10.97 3.64 3.39
C PRO A 408 9.54 3.81 3.90
N ALA A 409 9.33 4.54 5.00
CA ALA A 409 8.01 4.85 5.55
C ALA A 409 7.28 5.97 4.78
N ASN A 410 7.97 6.70 3.88
CA ASN A 410 7.33 7.72 3.05
C ASN A 410 6.39 7.05 2.04
N PRO A 411 5.07 7.30 2.10
CA PRO A 411 4.10 6.66 1.20
C PRO A 411 4.33 7.02 -0.27
N ILE A 412 4.91 8.18 -0.57
CA ILE A 412 5.15 8.71 -1.91
C ILE A 412 6.64 8.73 -2.29
N LYS A 413 7.39 7.75 -1.76
CA LYS A 413 8.83 7.61 -1.96
C LYS A 413 9.22 7.64 -3.44
N GLY A 414 10.27 8.40 -3.76
CA GLY A 414 10.77 8.60 -5.14
C GLY A 414 10.09 9.73 -5.90
N LEU A 415 8.84 10.06 -5.56
CA LEU A 415 8.16 11.25 -6.08
C LEU A 415 8.49 12.50 -5.25
N ALA A 416 8.66 12.35 -3.94
CA ALA A 416 8.91 13.46 -3.02
C ALA A 416 10.12 14.35 -3.40
N GLU A 417 11.16 13.79 -4.02
CA GLU A 417 12.31 14.58 -4.50
C GLU A 417 11.92 15.54 -5.64
N TRP A 418 10.78 15.34 -6.30
CA TRP A 418 10.31 16.17 -7.42
C TRP A 418 9.21 17.13 -7.02
N ALA A 419 8.88 17.21 -5.73
CA ALA A 419 7.82 18.06 -5.24
C ALA A 419 8.16 19.55 -5.40
N TYR A 420 7.15 20.41 -5.56
CA TYR A 420 7.31 21.83 -5.86
C TYR A 420 6.20 22.67 -5.24
N PHE A 421 6.49 23.95 -4.97
CA PHE A 421 5.48 24.90 -4.48
C PHE A 421 4.55 25.33 -5.62
N LEU A 422 3.25 25.07 -5.48
CA LEU A 422 2.25 25.41 -6.49
C LEU A 422 2.14 26.93 -6.76
N GLU A 423 2.64 27.78 -5.85
CA GLU A 423 2.68 29.23 -6.07
C GLU A 423 3.74 29.64 -7.10
N LEU A 424 4.77 28.82 -7.29
CA LEU A 424 5.94 29.11 -8.12
C LEU A 424 5.99 28.26 -9.39
N TYR A 425 5.42 27.05 -9.35
CA TYR A 425 5.53 26.08 -10.42
C TYR A 425 4.17 25.51 -10.82
N ARG A 426 4.13 24.91 -12.01
CA ARG A 426 3.02 24.10 -12.49
C ARG A 426 3.55 22.80 -13.09
N GLY A 427 2.87 21.69 -12.83
CA GLY A 427 3.24 20.39 -13.39
C GLY A 427 2.14 19.73 -14.20
N TRP A 428 2.54 18.83 -15.11
CA TRP A 428 1.62 18.03 -15.91
C TRP A 428 2.29 16.79 -16.50
N TYR A 429 1.48 15.79 -16.81
CA TYR A 429 1.87 14.58 -17.52
C TYR A 429 1.66 14.72 -19.04
N GLU A 430 2.68 14.31 -19.79
CA GLU A 430 2.65 14.08 -21.24
C GLU A 430 2.77 12.56 -21.51
N PRO A 431 1.80 11.95 -22.22
CA PRO A 431 1.82 10.53 -22.58
C PRO A 431 3.08 10.11 -23.37
N PRO A 432 3.46 8.81 -23.37
CA PRO A 432 4.53 8.33 -24.23
C PRO A 432 4.26 8.65 -25.69
N ALA A 433 5.30 9.08 -26.41
CA ALA A 433 5.23 9.17 -27.86
C ALA A 433 5.17 7.78 -28.48
N GLU A 434 4.81 7.69 -29.77
CA GLU A 434 4.76 6.41 -30.48
C GLU A 434 6.12 5.69 -30.40
N GLY A 435 6.12 4.47 -29.86
CA GLY A 435 7.32 3.65 -29.67
C GLY A 435 8.04 3.84 -28.32
N GLU A 436 7.57 4.73 -27.44
CA GLU A 436 8.07 4.85 -26.07
C GLU A 436 7.25 4.02 -25.07
N ALA A 437 7.90 3.53 -24.02
CA ALA A 437 7.26 2.67 -23.01
C ALA A 437 6.66 3.46 -21.83
N ALA A 438 7.15 4.66 -21.56
CA ALA A 438 6.74 5.52 -20.45
C ALA A 438 6.61 6.97 -20.91
N GLY A 439 5.73 7.72 -20.27
CA GLY A 439 5.55 9.14 -20.51
C GLY A 439 6.60 9.98 -19.79
N ARG A 440 6.31 11.27 -19.67
CA ARG A 440 7.19 12.24 -19.02
C ARG A 440 6.36 13.21 -18.18
N TYR A 441 6.91 13.65 -17.06
CA TYR A 441 6.26 14.66 -16.23
C TYR A 441 7.00 15.99 -16.34
N HIS A 442 6.25 17.06 -16.51
CA HIS A 442 6.78 18.40 -16.70
C HIS A 442 6.65 19.17 -15.39
N ILE A 443 7.66 19.96 -15.06
CA ILE A 443 7.64 20.93 -13.95
C ILE A 443 8.14 22.26 -14.52
N ALA A 444 7.25 23.23 -14.61
CA ALA A 444 7.55 24.54 -15.19
C ALA A 444 7.49 25.65 -14.15
N GLU A 445 8.45 26.56 -14.19
CA GLU A 445 8.35 27.84 -13.50
C GLU A 445 7.17 28.65 -14.07
N LYS A 446 6.33 29.20 -13.20
CA LYS A 446 5.31 30.14 -13.62
C LYS A 446 5.98 31.40 -14.18
N SER A 447 5.50 31.88 -15.31
CA SER A 447 6.05 33.02 -16.02
C SER A 447 5.81 34.33 -15.26
N ARG A 448 6.85 35.16 -15.16
CA ARG A 448 6.76 36.50 -14.58
C ARG A 448 6.03 37.50 -15.48
N LEU A 449 5.83 37.17 -16.76
CA LEU A 449 5.22 38.07 -17.73
C LEU A 449 3.73 38.22 -17.47
N SER A 450 3.23 39.46 -17.46
CA SER A 450 1.82 39.76 -17.21
C SER A 450 0.86 39.18 -18.24
N GLY A 451 1.34 38.96 -19.48
CA GLY A 451 0.58 38.36 -20.59
C GLY A 451 0.71 36.84 -20.72
N ALA A 452 1.32 36.16 -19.74
CA ALA A 452 1.36 34.70 -19.73
C ALA A 452 -0.06 34.10 -19.61
N ALA A 453 -0.21 32.87 -20.10
CA ALA A 453 -1.48 32.15 -20.03
C ALA A 453 -1.92 31.93 -18.57
N ASP A 454 -3.23 31.86 -18.37
CA ASP A 454 -3.84 31.55 -17.08
C ASP A 454 -3.32 30.21 -16.52
N GLY A 455 -3.03 30.18 -15.21
CA GLY A 455 -2.38 29.06 -14.53
C GLY A 455 -0.89 28.87 -14.83
N MET A 456 -0.34 29.59 -15.81
CA MET A 456 1.11 29.65 -16.08
C MET A 456 1.71 30.99 -15.64
N ARG A 457 0.92 31.91 -15.11
CA ARG A 457 1.37 33.23 -14.66
C ARG A 457 1.75 33.22 -13.18
N LEU A 458 2.86 33.87 -12.86
CA LEU A 458 3.27 34.14 -11.48
C LEU A 458 2.48 35.32 -10.90
N GLU A 459 1.70 35.03 -9.86
CA GLU A 459 0.82 36.01 -9.19
C GLU A 459 1.54 36.83 -8.10
N LEU A 460 2.67 36.31 -7.59
CA LEU A 460 3.50 36.99 -6.61
C LEU A 460 4.05 38.31 -7.18
N ASN A 461 4.12 39.32 -6.32
CA ASN A 461 4.61 40.65 -6.71
C ASN A 461 5.29 41.38 -5.54
N TYR A 462 5.90 42.52 -5.84
CA TYR A 462 6.58 43.38 -4.85
C TYR A 462 5.67 44.49 -4.29
N GLY A 463 4.37 44.45 -4.60
CA GLY A 463 3.36 45.43 -4.20
C GLY A 463 3.16 46.53 -5.23
N ALA A 464 2.61 47.68 -4.80
CA ALA A 464 2.43 48.85 -5.65
C ALA A 464 3.80 49.44 -6.02
N LEU A 465 4.24 49.16 -7.24
CA LEU A 465 5.44 49.75 -7.82
C LEU A 465 5.06 51.05 -8.54
N PRO A 466 5.89 52.11 -8.48
CA PRO A 466 5.66 53.29 -9.29
C PRO A 466 5.60 52.94 -10.80
N PRO A 467 5.03 53.80 -11.66
CA PRO A 467 4.98 53.55 -13.10
C PRO A 467 6.37 53.28 -13.69
N GLY A 468 6.51 52.22 -14.49
CA GLY A 468 7.76 51.84 -15.14
C GLY A 468 8.81 51.20 -14.22
N LYS A 469 8.39 50.51 -13.15
CA LYS A 469 9.28 49.82 -12.21
C LYS A 469 9.01 48.31 -12.13
N ASP A 470 8.40 47.74 -13.17
CA ASP A 470 8.05 46.33 -13.31
C ASP A 470 9.09 45.50 -14.08
N TYR A 471 10.30 46.04 -14.31
CA TYR A 471 11.35 45.35 -15.07
C TYR A 471 11.79 44.03 -14.42
N TRP A 472 11.54 43.84 -13.12
CA TRP A 472 11.72 42.54 -12.48
C TRP A 472 10.95 41.41 -13.16
N ARG A 473 9.92 41.70 -13.98
CA ARG A 473 9.19 40.72 -14.79
C ARG A 473 9.93 40.31 -16.07
N GLN A 474 10.88 41.12 -16.52
CA GLN A 474 11.53 41.02 -17.83
C GLN A 474 13.04 40.73 -17.72
N CYS A 475 13.65 41.08 -16.58
CA CYS A 475 15.08 40.93 -16.37
C CYS A 475 15.57 39.48 -16.56
N ASP A 476 16.86 39.34 -16.87
CA ASP A 476 17.55 38.05 -16.80
C ASP A 476 17.64 37.57 -15.35
N LEU A 477 17.04 36.40 -15.10
CA LEU A 477 17.05 35.73 -13.80
C LEU A 477 18.27 34.79 -13.69
N LYS A 478 18.95 34.82 -12.54
CA LYS A 478 20.07 33.92 -12.18
C LYS A 478 19.85 33.35 -10.77
N ALA A 479 20.54 32.25 -10.46
CA ALA A 479 20.55 31.65 -9.14
C ALA A 479 21.09 32.64 -8.08
N ASP A 480 20.48 32.64 -6.91
CA ASP A 480 20.92 33.45 -5.78
C ASP A 480 22.24 32.92 -5.18
N ALA A 481 23.28 33.74 -5.20
CA ALA A 481 24.58 33.36 -4.63
C ALA A 481 24.50 33.08 -3.13
N ASP A 482 23.59 33.77 -2.42
CA ASP A 482 23.33 33.57 -0.98
C ASP A 482 22.47 32.32 -0.71
N LEU A 483 21.94 31.66 -1.76
CA LEU A 483 21.25 30.36 -1.63
C LEU A 483 22.20 29.17 -1.52
N SER A 484 23.50 29.36 -1.78
CA SER A 484 24.46 28.26 -1.80
C SER A 484 25.43 28.31 -0.61
N ALA A 485 25.33 27.31 0.29
CA ALA A 485 26.51 26.73 0.96
C ALA A 485 26.22 25.52 1.86
N ASP A 486 25.05 25.37 2.52
CA ASP A 486 24.90 24.24 3.46
C ASP A 486 23.49 23.64 3.66
N LYS A 487 22.42 24.22 3.10
CA LYS A 487 21.07 23.63 3.01
C LYS A 487 20.34 24.35 1.88
N ASN A 488 20.08 23.70 0.75
CA ASN A 488 19.34 24.30 -0.37
C ASN A 488 17.98 24.80 0.14
N ALA A 489 17.63 26.05 -0.18
CA ALA A 489 16.35 26.60 0.25
C ALA A 489 15.23 26.01 -0.61
N GLY A 490 14.41 25.14 -0.03
CA GLY A 490 13.22 24.60 -0.71
C GLY A 490 13.53 23.71 -1.92
N MET A 491 12.55 23.62 -2.82
CA MET A 491 12.57 22.81 -4.04
C MET A 491 12.88 23.71 -5.24
N ASP A 492 14.15 24.14 -5.33
CA ASP A 492 14.67 25.05 -6.36
C ASP A 492 15.32 24.32 -7.55
N PHE A 493 15.41 22.99 -7.49
CA PHE A 493 16.04 22.15 -8.52
C PHE A 493 17.47 22.57 -8.89
N GLU A 494 18.17 23.29 -8.01
CA GLU A 494 19.51 23.85 -8.26
C GLU A 494 20.52 22.76 -8.61
N GLN A 495 20.37 21.55 -8.05
CA GLN A 495 21.22 20.41 -8.35
C GLN A 495 21.25 20.02 -9.84
N TYR A 496 20.25 20.46 -10.61
CA TYR A 496 20.15 20.27 -12.04
C TYR A 496 20.56 21.52 -12.85
N ALA A 497 21.25 22.49 -12.24
CA ALA A 497 21.69 23.72 -12.93
C ALA A 497 22.98 23.55 -13.74
N ALA A 498 23.76 22.47 -13.53
CA ALA A 498 25.11 22.34 -14.06
C ALA A 498 25.21 21.93 -15.54
N GLU A 499 24.74 22.77 -16.48
CA GLU A 499 25.03 22.65 -17.92
C GLU A 499 25.19 24.01 -18.60
N PRO A 500 26.14 24.20 -19.54
CA PRO A 500 26.41 25.51 -20.15
C PRO A 500 25.24 26.17 -20.89
N GLN A 501 24.27 25.38 -21.38
CA GLN A 501 23.13 25.87 -22.15
C GLN A 501 21.86 26.03 -21.29
N TRP A 502 21.90 25.59 -20.03
CA TRP A 502 20.76 25.60 -19.12
C TRP A 502 20.99 26.64 -18.03
N ALA A 503 20.09 27.61 -17.91
CA ALA A 503 20.24 28.69 -16.93
C ALA A 503 19.86 28.28 -15.50
N GLY A 504 19.31 27.08 -15.27
CA GLY A 504 18.73 26.68 -13.98
C GLY A 504 17.24 27.03 -13.87
N MET A 505 16.60 26.48 -12.84
CA MET A 505 15.33 26.96 -12.30
C MET A 505 15.68 27.97 -11.22
N ASN A 506 15.22 29.21 -11.36
CA ASN A 506 15.70 30.33 -10.57
C ASN A 506 14.58 31.19 -9.96
N ILE A 507 13.30 30.88 -10.16
CA ILE A 507 12.18 31.68 -9.63
C ILE A 507 12.18 31.71 -8.09
N ALA A 508 12.64 30.62 -7.48
CA ALA A 508 12.91 30.50 -6.05
C ALA A 508 14.01 31.48 -5.53
N SER A 509 14.79 32.06 -6.43
CA SER A 509 15.77 33.11 -6.10
C SER A 509 15.12 34.48 -5.87
N GLN A 510 13.93 34.73 -6.42
CA GLN A 510 13.15 35.96 -6.20
C GLN A 510 12.16 35.82 -5.04
N PHE A 511 11.52 34.66 -4.95
CA PHE A 511 10.44 34.39 -4.01
C PHE A 511 10.77 33.15 -3.20
N LYS A 512 10.67 33.26 -1.87
CA LYS A 512 10.92 32.14 -0.96
C LYS A 512 9.71 31.92 -0.07
N CYS A 513 9.43 30.66 0.18
CA CYS A 513 8.45 30.31 1.18
C CYS A 513 9.02 30.57 2.58
N LEU A 514 8.23 31.18 3.46
CA LEU A 514 8.66 31.51 4.82
C LEU A 514 7.86 30.77 5.89
N LYS A 515 8.59 30.19 6.83
CA LYS A 515 8.11 29.69 8.12
C LYS A 515 8.43 30.72 9.21
N LEU A 516 7.41 31.15 9.95
CA LEU A 516 7.57 32.09 11.05
C LEU A 516 7.96 31.34 12.33
N ILE A 517 9.01 31.81 13.02
CA ILE A 517 9.49 31.21 14.27
C ILE A 517 9.52 32.21 15.43
N ALA A 518 9.18 31.75 16.64
CA ALA A 518 9.03 32.61 17.82
C ALA A 518 10.37 33.17 18.37
N THR A 519 11.48 32.42 18.27
CA THR A 519 12.83 32.87 18.63
C THR A 519 13.86 32.26 17.69
N SER A 520 15.00 32.92 17.51
CA SER A 520 16.16 32.41 16.78
C SER A 520 16.80 31.23 17.53
N ALA A 521 16.12 30.09 17.60
CA ALA A 521 16.71 28.87 18.13
C ALA A 521 17.74 28.31 17.14
N GLN A 522 18.73 27.62 17.69
CA GLN A 522 20.00 27.25 17.06
C GLN A 522 19.85 26.67 15.65
N LYS A 523 20.51 27.32 14.68
CA LYS A 523 20.64 26.93 13.25
C LYS A 523 19.39 27.21 12.40
N MET A 524 19.11 28.51 12.15
CA MET A 524 18.05 28.96 11.24
C MET A 524 18.17 28.27 9.87
N LEU A 525 17.12 27.59 9.44
CA LEU A 525 16.99 27.13 8.06
C LEU A 525 16.73 28.35 7.14
N PRO A 526 17.09 28.28 5.84
CA PRO A 526 16.94 29.42 4.92
C PRO A 526 15.51 29.96 4.78
N ASN A 527 14.51 29.08 4.98
CA ASN A 527 13.09 29.42 4.89
C ASN A 527 12.47 29.84 6.24
N GLN A 528 13.27 30.05 7.28
CA GLN A 528 12.77 30.41 8.62
C GLN A 528 13.13 31.84 8.98
N VAL A 529 12.13 32.64 9.36
CA VAL A 529 12.33 34.01 9.84
C VAL A 529 11.47 34.28 11.07
N THR A 530 11.94 35.15 11.97
CA THR A 530 11.08 35.65 13.06
C THR A 530 10.04 36.62 12.51
N LYS A 531 8.90 36.76 13.18
CA LYS A 531 7.89 37.78 12.85
C LYS A 531 8.51 39.19 12.73
N ALA A 532 9.37 39.56 13.69
CA ALA A 532 10.06 40.84 13.68
C ALA A 532 10.96 41.02 12.44
N GLN A 533 11.61 39.96 11.96
CA GLN A 533 12.38 40.01 10.72
C GLN A 533 11.50 40.14 9.48
N ALA A 534 10.37 39.41 9.42
CA ALA A 534 9.41 39.53 8.33
C ALA A 534 8.81 40.96 8.25
N GLU A 535 8.56 41.59 9.40
CA GLU A 535 8.00 42.95 9.51
C GLU A 535 9.06 44.07 9.50
N SER A 536 10.36 43.74 9.56
CA SER A 536 11.47 44.71 9.60
C SER A 536 11.57 45.62 8.37
N GLY A 537 10.71 45.38 7.38
CA GLY A 537 10.71 46.06 6.10
C GLY A 537 11.75 45.51 5.13
N THR A 538 12.49 44.45 5.48
CA THR A 538 13.49 43.74 4.64
C THR A 538 12.87 42.77 3.63
N TYR A 539 11.59 42.41 3.80
CA TYR A 539 10.86 41.51 2.92
C TYR A 539 9.57 42.20 2.46
N LYS A 540 9.11 41.89 1.24
CA LYS A 540 7.73 42.11 0.81
C LYS A 540 6.98 40.81 0.98
N ILE A 541 6.16 40.73 2.03
CA ILE A 541 5.39 39.54 2.33
C ILE A 541 4.15 39.52 1.43
N ASN A 542 3.99 38.47 0.65
CA ASN A 542 2.81 38.19 -0.13
C ASN A 542 1.91 37.24 0.65
N VAL A 543 0.62 37.55 0.66
CA VAL A 543 -0.45 36.64 1.07
C VAL A 543 -1.29 36.35 -0.16
N CYS A 544 -1.36 35.06 -0.50
CA CYS A 544 -2.16 34.58 -1.61
C CYS A 544 -3.54 34.12 -1.13
N SER A 545 -4.56 34.38 -1.95
CA SER A 545 -5.89 33.79 -1.82
C SER A 545 -6.13 32.84 -3.00
N ALA A 546 -6.80 31.73 -2.74
CA ALA A 546 -7.38 30.91 -3.79
C ALA A 546 -8.78 31.47 -4.05
N SER A 547 -9.00 32.10 -5.20
CA SER A 547 -10.31 32.67 -5.55
C SER A 547 -10.69 32.27 -6.97
N GLY A 548 -11.98 32.02 -7.22
CA GLY A 548 -12.43 31.52 -8.52
C GLY A 548 -12.26 30.00 -8.72
N ALA A 549 -12.35 29.56 -9.98
CA ALA A 549 -12.25 28.17 -10.41
C ALA A 549 -10.77 27.73 -10.57
N SER A 550 -10.52 26.42 -10.57
CA SER A 550 -9.22 25.85 -10.93
C SER A 550 -8.96 26.01 -12.44
N TYR A 551 -7.71 26.20 -12.83
CA TYR A 551 -7.28 26.12 -14.22
C TYR A 551 -7.05 24.66 -14.60
N GLY A 552 -8.09 24.05 -15.18
CA GLY A 552 -8.05 22.64 -15.57
C GLY A 552 -7.11 22.33 -16.75
N PRO A 553 -7.03 21.05 -17.14
CA PRO A 553 -6.11 20.53 -18.17
C PRO A 553 -6.17 21.25 -19.52
N ALA A 554 -7.32 21.83 -19.88
CA ALA A 554 -7.50 22.57 -21.13
C ALA A 554 -6.60 23.83 -21.25
N THR A 555 -5.98 24.27 -20.16
CA THR A 555 -5.04 25.41 -20.14
C THR A 555 -3.57 24.98 -20.27
N LEU A 556 -3.30 23.68 -20.35
CA LEU A 556 -1.94 23.15 -20.48
C LEU A 556 -1.42 23.25 -21.93
N PRO A 557 -0.08 23.18 -22.12
CA PRO A 557 0.52 23.13 -23.45
C PRO A 557 0.05 21.92 -24.26
N ALA A 558 0.13 22.03 -25.59
CA ALA A 558 -0.16 20.92 -26.49
C ALA A 558 0.74 19.70 -26.18
N GLY A 559 0.16 18.51 -26.15
CA GLY A 559 0.83 17.26 -25.78
C GLY A 559 0.48 16.75 -24.38
N ALA A 560 -0.01 17.62 -23.48
CA ALA A 560 -0.51 17.19 -22.18
C ALA A 560 -1.70 16.22 -22.32
N ALA A 561 -1.79 15.24 -21.41
CA ALA A 561 -2.95 14.35 -21.33
C ALA A 561 -4.24 15.10 -20.97
N ALA A 562 -5.38 14.56 -21.38
CA ALA A 562 -6.69 15.16 -21.10
C ALA A 562 -7.04 15.19 -19.59
N ALA A 563 -6.64 14.15 -18.85
CA ALA A 563 -6.69 14.13 -17.40
C ALA A 563 -5.32 14.56 -16.85
N ASN A 564 -5.29 15.62 -16.07
CA ASN A 564 -4.10 16.17 -15.43
C ASN A 564 -4.51 16.95 -14.18
N PRO A 565 -3.58 17.15 -13.22
CA PRO A 565 -3.80 18.07 -12.12
C PRO A 565 -4.21 19.45 -12.62
N SER A 566 -5.22 20.03 -11.96
CA SER A 566 -5.61 21.42 -12.10
C SER A 566 -4.66 22.33 -11.33
N ASP A 567 -4.55 23.59 -11.75
CA ASP A 567 -3.80 24.60 -11.00
C ASP A 567 -4.78 25.54 -10.28
N PRO A 568 -4.63 25.82 -8.98
CA PRO A 568 -5.52 26.75 -8.30
C PRO A 568 -5.33 28.17 -8.83
N ALA A 569 -6.45 28.86 -9.12
CA ALA A 569 -6.40 30.29 -9.43
C ALA A 569 -6.06 31.10 -8.18
N LEU A 570 -4.77 31.43 -8.05
CA LEU A 570 -4.25 32.23 -6.96
C LEU A 570 -4.33 33.73 -7.27
N THR A 571 -4.42 34.53 -6.23
CA THR A 571 -4.22 35.99 -6.31
C THR A 571 -3.43 36.43 -5.10
N CYS A 572 -2.25 37.01 -5.33
CA CYS A 572 -1.32 37.35 -4.27
C CYS A 572 -1.22 38.86 -4.06
N THR A 573 -1.31 39.28 -2.80
CA THR A 573 -1.25 40.69 -2.41
C THR A 573 -0.16 40.91 -1.38
N VAL A 574 0.58 42.01 -1.50
CA VAL A 574 1.60 42.37 -0.51
C VAL A 574 0.95 42.92 0.76
N THR A 575 1.37 42.40 1.90
CA THR A 575 0.99 42.85 3.23
C THR A 575 2.19 43.38 4.01
N THR A 576 1.97 44.41 4.82
CA THR A 576 2.94 44.91 5.81
C THR A 576 2.69 44.35 7.21
N THR A 577 1.55 43.68 7.41
CA THR A 577 1.14 43.12 8.70
C THR A 577 1.24 41.61 8.60
N VAL A 578 2.13 41.02 9.40
CA VAL A 578 2.29 39.57 9.45
C VAL A 578 1.55 39.06 10.68
N VAL A 579 0.43 38.38 10.46
CA VAL A 579 -0.28 37.71 11.55
C VAL A 579 0.51 36.48 11.90
N ASP A 580 0.88 36.31 13.16
CA ASP A 580 1.54 35.09 13.57
C ASP A 580 0.53 33.93 13.40
N PRO A 581 0.76 32.97 12.47
CA PRO A 581 -0.12 31.82 12.33
C PRO A 581 -0.11 30.97 13.60
N GLN A 582 0.92 31.09 14.46
CA GLN A 582 0.99 30.47 15.77
C GLN A 582 0.03 31.10 16.79
N ALA A 583 -0.28 32.39 16.64
CA ALA A 583 -1.27 33.11 17.46
C ALA A 583 -2.70 33.08 16.88
N SER A 584 -2.89 32.55 15.67
CA SER A 584 -4.19 32.46 15.01
C SER A 584 -4.96 31.23 15.50
N THR A 585 -6.09 31.44 16.17
CA THR A 585 -7.08 30.39 16.47
C THR A 585 -8.00 30.09 15.28
N THR A 586 -7.84 30.82 14.18
CA THR A 586 -8.67 30.74 12.97
C THR A 586 -8.16 29.68 12.02
N LYS A 587 -9.05 28.78 11.59
CA LYS A 587 -8.79 27.80 10.51
C LYS A 587 -8.46 28.57 9.22
N GLY A 588 -7.26 28.35 8.66
CA GLY A 588 -6.82 28.98 7.40
C GLY A 588 -5.68 29.99 7.57
N SER A 589 -4.52 29.52 8.07
CA SER A 589 -3.30 30.33 8.06
C SER A 589 -2.99 30.77 6.63
N PRO A 590 -2.71 32.06 6.37
CA PRO A 590 -2.36 32.52 5.04
C PRO A 590 -1.04 31.91 4.58
N ALA A 591 -0.92 31.71 3.27
CA ALA A 591 0.37 31.38 2.67
C ALA A 591 1.31 32.59 2.76
N TYR A 592 2.52 32.38 3.26
CA TYR A 592 3.51 33.45 3.45
C TYR A 592 4.70 33.27 2.53
N LEU A 593 4.64 33.93 1.38
CA LEU A 593 5.77 34.02 0.47
C LEU A 593 6.45 35.37 0.66
N ALA A 594 7.76 35.37 0.88
CA ALA A 594 8.53 36.61 0.80
C ALA A 594 9.03 36.82 -0.62
N ALA A 595 8.71 37.98 -1.16
CA ALA A 595 9.59 38.61 -2.13
C ALA A 595 10.73 39.26 -1.35
N ILE A 596 11.96 38.84 -1.64
CA ILE A 596 13.13 39.33 -0.91
C ILE A 596 13.40 40.76 -1.39
N ASN A 597 13.51 41.75 -0.48
CA ASN A 597 13.75 43.13 -0.92
C ASN A 597 15.02 43.24 -1.75
N TYR A 598 14.89 43.99 -2.83
CA TYR A 598 16.01 44.52 -3.58
C TYR A 598 16.84 45.47 -2.70
N LEU A 599 18.16 45.40 -2.87
CA LEU A 599 19.04 46.47 -2.44
C LEU A 599 19.14 47.46 -3.61
N ASP A 600 18.93 48.75 -3.34
CA ASP A 600 19.18 49.78 -4.34
C ASP A 600 20.63 49.67 -4.82
N TYR A 601 20.83 49.77 -6.14
CA TYR A 601 22.17 49.74 -6.70
C TYR A 601 22.97 50.97 -6.23
N LEU A 602 24.05 50.71 -5.50
CA LEU A 602 25.07 51.72 -5.20
C LEU A 602 26.19 51.56 -6.23
N PRO A 603 26.50 52.60 -7.05
CA PRO A 603 27.48 52.54 -8.15
C PRO A 603 28.86 51.97 -7.81
N ASP A 604 29.24 51.99 -6.53
CA ASP A 604 30.60 51.72 -6.07
C ASP A 604 30.83 50.29 -5.54
N ASN A 605 29.78 49.47 -5.36
CA ASN A 605 29.88 48.23 -4.57
C ASN A 605 29.95 46.91 -5.37
N GLY A 606 30.01 46.94 -6.70
CA GLY A 606 30.41 45.76 -7.50
C GLY A 606 29.54 44.50 -7.35
N THR A 607 28.33 44.60 -6.80
CA THR A 607 27.41 43.45 -6.75
C THR A 607 26.71 43.30 -8.10
N SER A 608 27.13 42.28 -8.87
CA SER A 608 26.59 41.93 -10.19
C SER A 608 25.17 41.36 -10.16
N TYR A 609 24.64 41.14 -8.97
CA TYR A 609 23.41 40.39 -8.73
C TYR A 609 22.77 40.83 -7.41
N ALA A 610 21.44 40.90 -7.36
CA ALA A 610 20.71 41.00 -6.10
C ALA A 610 19.38 40.25 -6.21
N ARG A 611 19.22 39.12 -5.51
CA ARG A 611 17.91 38.55 -5.15
C ARG A 611 16.95 38.38 -6.35
N GLY A 612 17.50 37.90 -7.46
CA GLY A 612 16.77 37.39 -8.61
C GLY A 612 16.66 38.28 -9.85
N CYS A 613 17.33 39.43 -9.95
CA CYS A 613 17.72 39.92 -11.28
C CYS A 613 19.20 40.23 -11.32
N VAL A 614 19.79 40.03 -12.49
CA VAL A 614 21.14 40.51 -12.78
C VAL A 614 21.17 42.04 -12.82
N ASN A 615 22.29 42.58 -12.38
CA ASN A 615 22.63 43.96 -12.66
C ASN A 615 23.15 44.03 -14.10
N GLU A 616 22.29 44.43 -15.05
CA GLU A 616 22.71 44.54 -16.45
C GLU A 616 23.87 45.51 -16.65
N CYS A 617 24.05 46.54 -15.79
CA CYS A 617 25.22 47.43 -15.89
C CYS A 617 26.53 46.77 -15.48
N ALA A 618 26.50 45.78 -14.59
CA ALA A 618 27.69 45.04 -14.19
C ALA A 618 27.98 43.89 -15.16
N GLU A 619 26.93 43.25 -15.68
CA GLU A 619 27.06 42.06 -16.53
C GLU A 619 27.16 42.36 -18.03
N TYR A 620 26.44 43.38 -18.49
CA TYR A 620 26.34 43.75 -19.91
C TYR A 620 26.63 45.23 -20.17
N PRO A 621 27.70 45.81 -19.61
CA PRO A 621 28.03 47.22 -19.85
C PRO A 621 28.35 47.49 -21.33
N ASP A 622 28.70 46.45 -22.09
CA ASP A 622 28.93 46.47 -23.53
C ASP A 622 27.69 46.73 -24.38
N ARG A 623 26.49 46.55 -23.81
CA ARG A 623 25.25 46.98 -24.46
C ARG A 623 25.09 48.50 -24.48
N CYS A 624 25.86 49.25 -23.69
CA CYS A 624 25.79 50.70 -23.73
C CYS A 624 26.48 51.28 -24.97
N PRO A 625 25.82 52.19 -25.71
CA PRO A 625 26.45 52.88 -26.83
C PRO A 625 27.73 53.60 -26.39
N GLY A 626 28.82 53.40 -27.14
CA GLY A 626 30.13 53.97 -26.82
C GLY A 626 30.93 53.21 -25.76
N PHE A 627 30.47 52.04 -25.32
CA PHE A 627 31.22 51.22 -24.37
C PHE A 627 32.58 50.79 -24.93
N ASN A 628 33.60 50.92 -24.07
CA ASN A 628 34.94 50.40 -24.33
C ASN A 628 35.44 49.61 -23.11
N PRO A 629 35.89 48.35 -23.29
CA PRO A 629 36.40 47.55 -22.17
C PRO A 629 37.64 48.16 -21.50
N VAL A 630 38.36 49.04 -22.19
CA VAL A 630 39.48 49.79 -21.64
C VAL A 630 38.95 51.03 -20.90
N LYS A 631 38.95 50.99 -19.56
CA LYS A 631 38.36 52.03 -18.67
C LYS A 631 38.74 53.48 -19.03
N ILE A 632 39.96 53.73 -19.49
CA ILE A 632 40.42 55.09 -19.85
C ILE A 632 39.79 55.63 -21.14
N PHE A 633 39.23 54.76 -21.99
CA PHE A 633 38.58 55.11 -23.24
C PHE A 633 37.07 54.87 -23.20
N ASN A 634 36.53 54.45 -22.04
CA ASN A 634 35.10 54.23 -21.90
C ASN A 634 34.38 55.57 -21.75
N SER A 635 33.79 56.05 -22.85
CA SER A 635 32.98 57.27 -22.87
C SER A 635 31.54 57.03 -22.44
N SER A 636 31.10 55.77 -22.39
CA SER A 636 29.81 55.37 -21.84
C SER A 636 29.85 55.30 -20.31
N GLN A 637 28.76 55.71 -19.69
CA GLN A 637 28.45 55.43 -18.30
C GLN A 637 27.24 54.53 -18.25
N CYS A 638 27.37 53.45 -17.50
CA CYS A 638 26.22 52.65 -17.12
C CYS A 638 25.87 52.97 -15.69
N ILE A 639 24.61 53.31 -15.46
CA ILE A 639 24.07 53.51 -14.12
C ILE A 639 22.88 52.55 -14.03
N GLY A 640 22.87 51.67 -13.03
CA GLY A 640 21.65 50.90 -12.77
C GLY A 640 20.55 51.88 -12.38
N ASP A 641 19.36 51.78 -12.95
CA ASP A 641 18.25 52.64 -12.52
C ASP A 641 17.92 52.28 -11.07
N PRO A 642 18.20 53.17 -10.08
CA PRO A 642 17.95 52.86 -8.67
C PRO A 642 16.45 52.68 -8.40
N THR A 643 15.61 53.11 -9.34
CA THR A 643 14.18 52.96 -9.27
C THR A 643 13.69 51.78 -10.13
N ASN A 644 14.42 51.29 -11.15
CA ASN A 644 13.99 50.15 -11.98
C ASN A 644 14.98 48.99 -11.89
N PHE A 645 14.65 48.06 -10.99
CA PHE A 645 15.55 46.99 -10.58
C PHE A 645 16.02 46.12 -11.77
N GLY A 646 17.33 46.04 -12.00
CA GLY A 646 17.94 45.23 -13.06
C GLY A 646 18.00 45.90 -14.44
N PHE A 647 17.36 47.05 -14.64
CA PHE A 647 17.34 47.72 -15.93
C PHE A 647 18.67 48.45 -16.22
N LEU A 648 19.26 48.16 -17.39
CA LEU A 648 20.39 48.90 -17.93
C LEU A 648 20.00 50.34 -18.30
N HIS A 649 20.52 51.35 -17.59
CA HIS A 649 20.43 52.74 -18.04
C HIS A 649 21.80 53.24 -18.52
N CYS A 650 21.87 53.57 -19.81
CA CYS A 650 23.08 54.07 -20.45
C CYS A 650 23.06 55.59 -20.57
N GLY A 651 24.17 56.22 -20.24
CA GLY A 651 24.44 57.63 -20.46
C GLY A 651 25.87 57.85 -20.93
N CYS A 652 26.24 59.08 -21.22
CA CYS A 652 27.62 59.44 -21.51
C CYS A 652 28.35 59.93 -20.27
N SER A 653 29.65 59.67 -20.21
CA SER A 653 30.51 60.26 -19.19
C SER A 653 30.46 61.78 -19.21
N LEU A 654 30.81 62.42 -18.09
CA LEU A 654 30.82 63.90 -17.95
C LEU A 654 31.63 64.63 -19.04
N SER A 655 32.52 63.89 -19.73
CA SER A 655 33.37 64.35 -20.82
C SER A 655 32.96 63.78 -22.18
N SER A 656 31.70 63.38 -22.37
CA SER A 656 31.24 62.76 -23.62
C SER A 656 29.78 63.10 -23.93
N LEU A 657 29.44 63.25 -25.21
CA LEU A 657 28.08 63.50 -25.72
C LEU A 657 27.84 62.70 -27.02
N GLY A 658 26.60 62.71 -27.50
CA GLY A 658 26.15 62.02 -28.73
C GLY A 658 25.41 60.72 -28.44
N ASP A 659 24.72 60.19 -29.46
CA ASP A 659 23.89 58.98 -29.34
C ASP A 659 24.74 57.72 -29.03
N SER A 660 26.04 57.77 -29.27
CA SER A 660 27.02 56.71 -28.97
C SER A 660 28.19 57.22 -28.12
N CYS A 661 28.03 58.34 -27.40
CA CYS A 661 29.07 58.96 -26.61
C CYS A 661 30.37 59.22 -27.40
N GLU A 662 30.22 59.52 -28.69
CA GLU A 662 31.30 59.63 -29.68
C GLU A 662 31.97 61.00 -29.71
N TYR A 663 31.39 62.01 -29.05
CA TYR A 663 31.94 63.36 -28.97
C TYR A 663 32.61 63.58 -27.62
N GLY A 664 33.94 63.67 -27.60
CA GLY A 664 34.69 64.01 -26.39
C GLY A 664 34.52 65.49 -26.03
N CYS A 665 34.18 65.74 -24.78
CA CYS A 665 34.03 67.06 -24.17
C CYS A 665 35.03 67.20 -22.99
N PRO A 666 35.53 68.41 -22.67
CA PRO A 666 36.50 68.58 -21.58
C PRO A 666 35.94 68.13 -20.21
N SER A 667 36.74 67.38 -19.44
CA SER A 667 36.27 66.61 -18.28
C SER A 667 36.14 67.36 -16.95
N LYS A 668 36.35 68.69 -16.91
CA LYS A 668 36.18 69.55 -15.74
C LYS A 668 36.33 71.01 -16.15
N ASP A 669 35.68 71.91 -15.41
CA ASP A 669 35.83 73.36 -15.49
C ASP A 669 37.31 73.80 -15.53
N LEU A 670 37.88 73.89 -16.73
CA LEU A 670 39.17 74.51 -16.98
C LEU A 670 39.20 75.99 -16.54
N MET A 671 38.02 76.57 -16.26
CA MET A 671 37.84 77.93 -15.78
C MET A 671 37.92 78.08 -14.25
N LEU A 672 37.76 77.00 -13.46
CA LEU A 672 37.85 77.06 -11.98
C LEU A 672 39.25 76.73 -11.44
N ALA A 673 40.18 76.28 -12.29
CA ALA A 673 41.55 75.95 -11.89
C ALA A 673 42.46 77.20 -11.68
N PHE A 674 41.93 78.41 -11.87
CA PHE A 674 42.69 79.65 -11.77
C PHE A 674 42.01 80.62 -10.80
N SER A 675 42.81 81.17 -9.89
CA SER A 675 42.38 81.93 -8.71
C SER A 675 41.83 83.34 -8.97
N GLU A 676 41.28 83.64 -10.15
CA GLU A 676 40.81 84.99 -10.49
C GLU A 676 39.33 85.06 -10.90
N VAL A 677 38.61 85.98 -10.25
CA VAL A 677 37.14 86.11 -10.18
C VAL A 677 36.57 86.99 -11.31
N SER A 678 37.12 86.92 -12.52
CA SER A 678 36.57 87.67 -13.66
C SER A 678 35.50 86.86 -14.40
N PRO A 679 34.33 87.42 -14.76
CA PRO A 679 33.37 86.74 -15.64
C PRO A 679 34.04 86.48 -16.98
N ARG A 680 34.15 85.20 -17.37
CA ARG A 680 34.66 84.81 -18.68
C ARG A 680 33.56 84.10 -19.45
N THR A 681 33.33 84.53 -20.68
CA THR A 681 32.45 83.88 -21.66
C THR A 681 33.32 83.05 -22.59
N GLY A 682 33.04 81.75 -22.72
CA GLY A 682 33.76 80.84 -23.61
C GLY A 682 32.80 79.90 -24.33
N ILE A 683 33.21 79.43 -25.52
CA ILE A 683 32.51 78.40 -26.30
C ILE A 683 33.20 77.08 -26.02
N TRP A 684 32.45 76.08 -25.54
CA TRP A 684 32.94 74.71 -25.43
C TRP A 684 32.77 74.00 -26.77
N LEU A 685 33.84 73.40 -27.29
CA LEU A 685 33.84 72.63 -28.52
C LEU A 685 34.04 71.17 -28.14
N CYS A 686 32.98 70.37 -28.25
CA CYS A 686 33.12 68.92 -28.26
C CYS A 686 33.60 68.50 -29.65
N GLY A 687 34.49 67.52 -29.70
CA GLY A 687 35.12 67.09 -30.94
C GLY A 687 35.23 65.58 -30.99
N ARG A 688 35.10 65.02 -32.19
CA ARG A 688 35.43 63.62 -32.44
C ARG A 688 36.88 63.52 -32.87
N THR A 689 37.66 62.65 -32.24
CA THR A 689 38.98 62.30 -32.77
C THR A 689 38.77 61.54 -34.08
N SER A 690 39.23 62.10 -35.20
CA SER A 690 39.32 61.33 -36.43
C SER A 690 40.59 60.48 -36.34
N LEU A 691 40.48 59.28 -35.78
CA LEU A 691 41.57 58.31 -35.86
C LEU A 691 41.64 57.75 -37.28
N THR A 692 42.49 58.35 -38.11
CA THR A 692 43.30 57.53 -39.02
C THR A 692 44.41 56.92 -38.17
N GLU A 693 44.30 55.62 -37.93
CA GLU A 693 45.27 54.71 -37.28
C GLU A 693 45.24 54.61 -35.74
N ALA A 694 45.13 53.36 -35.29
CA ALA A 694 45.20 52.93 -33.90
C ALA A 694 46.64 53.13 -33.37
N VAL A 695 46.78 53.85 -32.25
CA VAL A 695 47.97 53.74 -31.41
C VAL A 695 47.53 53.35 -30.01
N GLU A 696 47.69 52.06 -29.76
CA GLU A 696 47.70 51.44 -28.44
C GLU A 696 48.97 51.94 -27.72
N GLN A 697 48.92 53.10 -27.06
CA GLN A 697 49.71 53.47 -25.87
C GLN A 697 49.69 54.99 -25.59
N GLN A 698 49.53 55.30 -24.29
CA GLN A 698 49.85 56.55 -23.59
C GLN A 698 48.89 57.74 -23.68
N GLN A 699 48.76 58.39 -22.51
CA GLN A 699 47.91 59.54 -22.20
C GLN A 699 47.96 60.66 -23.25
N PRO A 700 46.88 61.44 -23.45
CA PRO A 700 46.96 62.70 -24.18
C PRO A 700 47.57 63.78 -23.29
N GLN A 701 48.88 63.66 -23.05
CA GLN A 701 49.73 64.76 -22.61
C GLN A 701 50.81 64.92 -23.67
N GLY A 702 50.51 65.63 -24.75
CA GLY A 702 51.51 65.94 -25.76
C GLY A 702 50.97 66.14 -27.17
N SER A 703 51.33 67.29 -27.74
CA SER A 703 51.15 67.72 -29.13
C SER A 703 51.35 66.61 -30.17
N GLY A 704 50.34 66.32 -31.00
CA GLY A 704 50.60 65.53 -32.21
C GLY A 704 49.40 64.95 -32.98
N THR A 705 48.20 64.82 -32.40
CA THR A 705 47.05 64.24 -33.10
C THR A 705 46.23 65.31 -33.83
N SER A 706 45.94 65.08 -35.13
CA SER A 706 45.05 65.94 -35.91
C SER A 706 43.59 65.65 -35.56
N TYR A 707 42.87 66.66 -35.08
CA TYR A 707 41.45 66.58 -34.76
C TYR A 707 40.62 67.08 -35.95
N LYS A 708 39.51 66.40 -36.28
CA LYS A 708 38.46 66.96 -37.12
C LYS A 708 37.46 67.67 -36.19
N LEU A 709 37.64 68.97 -36.00
CA LEU A 709 36.68 69.80 -35.28
C LEU A 709 35.47 70.03 -36.18
N GLN A 710 34.32 69.46 -35.82
CA GLN A 710 33.05 69.84 -36.39
C GLN A 710 32.46 70.93 -35.50
N GLY A 711 32.79 72.19 -35.80
CA GLY A 711 32.27 73.33 -35.06
C GLY A 711 30.80 73.56 -35.39
N GLY A 712 29.91 73.22 -34.46
CA GLY A 712 28.58 73.81 -34.35
C GLY A 712 28.65 75.03 -33.43
N ILE A 713 28.11 76.16 -33.85
CA ILE A 713 27.87 77.31 -32.96
C ILE A 713 26.80 76.86 -31.95
N PRO A 714 26.99 76.97 -30.62
CA PRO A 714 25.87 76.82 -29.70
C PRO A 714 24.95 78.00 -29.97
N ALA A 715 23.80 77.76 -30.61
CA ALA A 715 22.77 78.75 -30.69
C ALA A 715 22.14 78.86 -29.30
N LEU A 716 22.63 79.83 -28.52
CA LEU A 716 22.07 80.37 -27.26
C LEU A 716 22.69 79.85 -25.94
N PRO A 717 22.67 80.70 -24.89
CA PRO A 717 23.12 80.35 -23.54
C PRO A 717 22.39 79.12 -22.99
N THR A 718 23.15 78.15 -22.50
CA THR A 718 22.66 76.98 -21.79
C THR A 718 22.16 77.38 -20.40
N THR A 719 20.85 77.54 -20.24
CA THR A 719 20.19 77.40 -18.93
C THR A 719 19.76 75.95 -18.75
N ALA A 720 20.21 75.31 -17.68
CA ALA A 720 19.70 74.00 -17.27
C ALA A 720 18.23 74.16 -16.85
N THR A 721 17.30 73.71 -17.70
CA THR A 721 15.88 73.61 -17.37
C THR A 721 15.43 72.17 -17.45
N ALA A 722 14.78 71.70 -16.40
CA ALA A 722 14.26 70.34 -16.25
C ALA A 722 13.03 70.13 -17.16
N SER A 723 13.17 69.31 -18.20
CA SER A 723 12.07 68.68 -18.96
C SER A 723 12.70 67.75 -20.01
N CYS A 724 12.34 66.49 -20.18
CA CYS A 724 11.06 65.78 -20.06
C CYS A 724 11.35 64.36 -19.51
N GLY A 725 10.50 63.61 -18.79
CA GLY A 725 9.08 63.66 -18.56
C GLY A 725 8.56 62.23 -18.30
N ALA A 726 8.91 61.65 -17.15
CA ALA A 726 8.10 60.68 -16.40
C ALA A 726 8.63 60.70 -14.94
N ALA A 727 7.71 60.79 -13.99
CA ALA A 727 7.93 61.40 -12.67
C ALA A 727 8.99 60.70 -11.80
N GLY A 728 9.92 61.49 -11.23
CA GLY A 728 10.66 61.12 -10.02
C GLY A 728 12.19 61.24 -10.03
N ALA A 729 12.84 61.50 -11.16
CA ALA A 729 14.31 61.49 -11.23
C ALA A 729 14.94 62.90 -11.19
N ASN A 730 15.79 63.15 -10.18
CA ASN A 730 16.79 64.23 -10.23
C ASN A 730 17.95 63.78 -11.12
N VAL A 731 17.84 63.94 -12.44
CA VAL A 731 18.97 63.81 -13.38
C VAL A 731 18.97 64.97 -14.37
N TYR A 732 20.14 65.56 -14.59
CA TYR A 732 20.39 66.63 -15.55
C TYR A 732 20.77 66.03 -16.90
N CYS A 733 19.87 66.07 -17.88
CA CYS A 733 20.24 65.83 -19.27
C CYS A 733 20.71 67.16 -19.87
N VAL A 734 21.95 67.19 -20.37
CA VAL A 734 22.42 68.30 -21.22
C VAL A 734 22.01 67.97 -22.64
N THR A 735 20.82 68.41 -23.05
CA THR A 735 20.38 68.33 -24.44
C THR A 735 20.70 69.65 -25.15
N PRO A 736 21.34 69.60 -26.34
CA PRO A 736 21.26 70.71 -27.27
C PRO A 736 19.87 70.68 -27.92
N GLN A 737 19.15 71.81 -27.93
CA GLN A 737 18.06 72.03 -28.89
C GLN A 737 18.62 72.58 -30.19
#